data_AF-A0A9Q0YW10-F1
#
_entry.id   AF-A0A9Q0YW10-F1
#
_cell.length_a   1.000
_cell.length_b   1.000
_cell.length_c   1.000
_cell.angle_alpha   90.00
_cell.angle_beta   90.00
_cell.angle_gamma   90.00
#
_symmetry.space_group_name_H-M   'P 1'
#
loop_
_entity.id
_entity.type
_entity.pdbx_description
1 polymer ?
#
loop_
_entity_poly.entity_id
_entity_poly.type
_entity_poly.pdbx_seq_one_letter_code
_entity_poly.pdbx_strand_id
1 'polypeptide(L)'
;MSRFNSDPNPFDEEEEVNPFSKGSSVPASKARIPPLGHEPMGFGHNDATVDIPLDTMNDSKKKEKDLASWEADLKRREKEIKRREDAVAKTGITPDDKNWPPFFPIIHHDIANEIPIHAQRLQYLAFASWLGIVLCLVFNLIAVTVCWIRGGGVKIFFLATIYVLMGCPLSYVLWYRPLYRAMRTDSALKFSWFFLFYLIHIGFCIFAAIAPPIVFHGKSLTGILPAVDVISDHLLVGIFYLVGFGLFCLESLLSLWVLQKIYMYFRGHKMERVNTSKVFRSSGARLITGWKIIVCLVMALDVEYCVGTRFRSHIASLGIAIHGLIIAANIKPKLEINSLGKCTLHLLCTTMFYSSSKKTSKRSASSAVITCSADTQTVVIGLAADSGCGKSTFMRRLTSVFGGAAEPPRGGNPDSNTLISDTTTVICLDDYHSLDRTGRKEKGVTALDPRANDFDLMYEQVKAIKDGISVEKPIYNHVTGLLDPPELIKPPKILVIEGLHPMYDQRVRDLLDFSIYLDISNEVKFAWKIQRDMAERGHSLESIKASIEARKPDFDAYIDPQKQYADAVIEVLPTQLIPDDNEGKVLRVRLIMKEGVKFFNPVYLFDEGSSISWIPCGRKLTCSYPGIKFSYGPDSYYGHEVSVLEMDGQFDRLDELIYVESHLSNLSTKFYGEVTQQMLKHTDFPGSNNGTGLFQTIVGLKIRDLFEQILSSRAKTLVEATKA
;
A
#
# COMPACT_ATOMS: atom_id res chain seq x y z
N MET A 1 14.33 35.13 -51.84
CA MET A 1 12.89 34.99 -51.57
C MET A 1 12.45 33.68 -52.19
N SER A 2 12.62 32.58 -51.46
CA SER A 2 12.15 31.24 -51.85
C SER A 2 11.76 30.54 -50.54
N ARG A 3 10.45 30.46 -50.31
CA ARG A 3 9.86 29.72 -49.20
C ARG A 3 10.05 28.23 -49.48
N PHE A 4 10.88 27.56 -48.72
CA PHE A 4 10.74 26.12 -48.53
C PHE A 4 9.59 25.92 -47.56
N ASN A 5 8.43 25.53 -48.07
CA ASN A 5 7.43 24.82 -47.27
C ASN A 5 8.09 23.51 -46.83
N SER A 6 8.37 23.38 -45.55
CA SER A 6 8.66 22.09 -44.93
C SER A 6 7.32 21.36 -44.76
N ASP A 7 6.97 20.49 -45.71
CA ASP A 7 5.96 19.47 -45.48
C ASP A 7 6.43 18.57 -44.33
N PRO A 8 5.61 18.31 -43.29
CA PRO A 8 5.94 17.32 -42.28
C PRO A 8 5.97 15.94 -42.95
N ASN A 9 7.08 15.23 -42.78
CA ASN A 9 7.30 13.92 -43.34
C ASN A 9 6.44 12.88 -42.59
N PRO A 10 5.70 11.99 -43.27
CA PRO A 10 4.82 11.00 -42.63
C PRO A 10 5.57 9.94 -41.78
N PHE A 11 6.90 9.94 -41.82
CA PHE A 11 7.77 9.10 -40.98
C PHE A 11 8.38 9.85 -39.77
N ASP A 12 8.01 11.11 -39.54
CA ASP A 12 8.50 11.85 -38.37
C ASP A 12 7.69 11.41 -37.14
N GLU A 13 8.34 10.66 -36.26
CA GLU A 13 7.84 10.35 -34.92
C GLU A 13 8.15 11.52 -33.97
N GLU A 14 7.13 12.04 -33.29
CA GLU A 14 7.34 12.62 -31.96
C GLU A 14 7.11 11.53 -30.91
N GLU A 15 8.11 10.68 -30.71
CA GLU A 15 8.12 9.73 -29.59
C GLU A 15 8.19 10.49 -28.25
N GLU A 16 7.38 10.06 -27.29
CA GLU A 16 7.27 10.69 -25.98
C GLU A 16 8.60 10.68 -25.23
N VAL A 17 8.98 11.86 -24.75
CA VAL A 17 10.06 12.04 -23.79
C VAL A 17 9.72 11.25 -22.53
N ASN A 18 10.64 10.38 -22.13
CA ASN A 18 10.59 9.62 -20.89
C ASN A 18 10.29 10.54 -19.69
N PRO A 19 9.21 10.32 -18.91
CA PRO A 19 8.91 11.14 -17.73
C PRO A 19 9.95 10.97 -16.58
N PHE A 20 10.92 10.06 -16.72
CA PHE A 20 12.00 9.83 -15.75
C PHE A 20 13.24 10.73 -15.95
N SER A 21 13.33 11.50 -17.05
CA SER A 21 14.43 12.45 -17.24
C SER A 21 14.17 13.76 -16.49
N LYS A 22 14.36 13.81 -15.17
CA LYS A 22 14.53 15.09 -14.44
C LYS A 22 15.62 15.06 -13.39
N GLY A 23 16.67 15.86 -13.64
CA GLY A 23 17.53 16.38 -12.60
C GLY A 23 18.94 16.80 -13.03
N SER A 24 19.10 17.88 -13.82
CA SER A 24 20.16 18.85 -13.53
C SER A 24 19.95 20.19 -14.25
N SER A 25 20.16 21.25 -13.46
CA SER A 25 20.03 22.66 -13.76
C SER A 25 20.96 23.16 -14.86
N VAL A 26 20.43 23.99 -15.76
CA VAL A 26 21.20 24.88 -16.65
C VAL A 26 20.58 26.29 -16.55
N PRO A 27 21.38 27.39 -16.53
CA PRO A 27 21.04 28.59 -15.77
C PRO A 27 20.11 29.55 -16.51
N ALA A 28 19.24 30.21 -15.72
CA ALA A 28 18.35 31.25 -16.18
C ALA A 28 19.11 32.57 -16.48
N SER A 29 18.97 33.07 -17.71
CA SER A 29 19.29 34.46 -18.05
C SER A 29 18.09 35.37 -17.74
N LYS A 30 18.36 36.40 -16.94
CA LYS A 30 17.45 37.36 -16.30
C LYS A 30 16.56 38.14 -17.27
N ALA A 31 15.28 38.28 -16.92
CA ALA A 31 14.53 39.52 -17.07
C ALA A 31 13.73 39.79 -15.79
N ARG A 32 13.76 41.05 -15.35
CA ARG A 32 13.60 41.54 -13.98
C ARG A 32 12.20 42.13 -13.78
N ILE A 33 11.45 41.67 -12.77
CA ILE A 33 10.26 42.34 -12.23
C ILE A 33 10.50 42.61 -10.73
N PRO A 34 10.44 43.86 -10.24
CA PRO A 34 10.54 44.18 -8.80
C PRO A 34 9.20 44.02 -8.07
N PRO A 35 9.21 44.02 -6.71
CA PRO A 35 8.18 43.40 -5.88
C PRO A 35 6.99 44.32 -5.57
N LEU A 36 5.82 43.72 -5.36
CA LEU A 36 4.65 44.40 -4.76
C LEU A 36 4.79 44.40 -3.24
N GLY A 37 4.98 45.60 -2.68
CA GLY A 37 4.78 45.94 -1.27
C GLY A 37 3.55 46.84 -1.09
N HIS A 38 2.99 46.82 0.11
CA HIS A 38 1.69 47.34 0.55
C HIS A 38 1.53 48.89 0.66
N GLU A 39 0.27 49.34 0.48
CA GLU A 39 -0.49 50.50 1.05
C GLU A 39 -0.18 51.98 0.62
N PRO A 40 -1.08 52.99 0.84
CA PRO A 40 -2.57 53.06 0.82
C PRO A 40 -3.15 54.33 0.09
N MET A 41 -4.50 54.40 -0.04
CA MET A 41 -5.43 55.57 -0.06
C MET A 41 -5.15 56.86 -0.89
N GLY A 42 -6.11 57.24 -1.77
CA GLY A 42 -6.61 58.64 -1.84
C GLY A 42 -6.75 59.36 -3.21
N PHE A 43 -8.00 59.80 -3.50
CA PHE A 43 -8.44 61.04 -4.19
C PHE A 43 -8.13 61.36 -5.67
N GLY A 44 -9.19 61.42 -6.50
CA GLY A 44 -9.73 62.67 -7.06
C GLY A 44 -9.23 63.27 -8.39
N HIS A 45 -10.03 63.08 -9.46
CA HIS A 45 -10.41 64.03 -10.56
C HIS A 45 -9.33 64.73 -11.44
N ASN A 46 -9.25 64.39 -12.74
CA ASN A 46 -9.94 65.04 -13.89
C ASN A 46 -9.13 65.05 -15.22
N ASP A 47 -9.85 64.65 -16.28
CA ASP A 47 -9.84 65.10 -17.69
C ASP A 47 -8.65 64.84 -18.63
N ALA A 48 -8.90 64.02 -19.67
CA ALA A 48 -8.64 64.33 -21.09
C ALA A 48 -8.96 63.10 -21.99
N THR A 49 -9.75 63.36 -23.03
CA THR A 49 -10.32 62.48 -24.07
C THR A 49 -9.31 61.74 -24.96
N VAL A 50 -9.55 60.45 -25.26
CA VAL A 50 -9.12 59.77 -26.50
C VAL A 50 -10.17 58.72 -26.92
N ASP A 51 -10.60 58.78 -28.18
CA ASP A 51 -11.62 57.93 -28.82
C ASP A 51 -11.20 56.44 -28.92
N ILE A 52 -12.14 55.53 -28.65
CA ILE A 52 -12.00 54.08 -28.81
C ILE A 52 -12.91 53.61 -29.96
N PRO A 53 -12.41 52.84 -30.96
CA PRO A 53 -13.24 52.30 -32.03
C PRO A 53 -14.20 51.21 -31.53
N LEU A 54 -15.46 51.31 -31.97
CA LEU A 54 -16.51 50.32 -31.79
C LEU A 54 -16.21 49.04 -32.59
N ASP A 55 -15.95 47.94 -31.89
CA ASP A 55 -16.26 46.58 -32.35
C ASP A 55 -16.37 45.64 -31.13
N THR A 56 -17.50 45.70 -30.44
CA THR A 56 -17.85 44.77 -29.34
C THR A 56 -19.34 44.46 -29.38
N MET A 57 -19.78 43.73 -30.41
CA MET A 57 -21.12 43.12 -30.43
C MET A 57 -21.11 41.59 -30.59
N ASN A 58 -19.97 40.98 -30.90
CA ASN A 58 -19.85 39.51 -31.03
C ASN A 58 -19.49 38.80 -29.71
N ASP A 59 -18.92 39.53 -28.74
CA ASP A 59 -18.49 38.95 -27.46
C ASP A 59 -19.63 38.87 -26.43
N SER A 60 -20.63 39.78 -26.50
CA SER A 60 -21.82 39.71 -25.64
C SER A 60 -22.71 38.54 -26.01
N LYS A 61 -22.99 38.32 -27.31
CA LYS A 61 -23.81 37.18 -27.76
C LYS A 61 -23.15 35.83 -27.48
N LYS A 62 -21.82 35.76 -27.55
CA LYS A 62 -21.06 34.56 -27.18
C LYS A 62 -21.10 34.33 -25.67
N LYS A 63 -20.88 35.37 -24.86
CA LYS A 63 -21.01 35.30 -23.39
C LYS A 63 -22.43 34.96 -22.96
N GLU A 64 -23.46 35.49 -23.60
CA GLU A 64 -24.87 35.17 -23.33
C GLU A 64 -25.19 33.70 -23.67
N LYS A 65 -24.67 33.20 -24.80
CA LYS A 65 -24.83 31.80 -25.18
C LYS A 65 -24.08 30.86 -24.23
N ASP A 66 -22.87 31.24 -23.82
CA ASP A 66 -22.07 30.50 -22.86
C ASP A 66 -22.77 30.50 -21.49
N LEU A 67 -23.22 31.66 -20.99
CA LEU A 67 -23.98 31.76 -19.73
C LEU A 67 -25.25 30.91 -19.76
N ALA A 68 -26.00 30.95 -20.87
CA ALA A 68 -27.20 30.14 -21.04
C ALA A 68 -26.87 28.63 -21.02
N SER A 69 -25.72 28.22 -21.56
CA SER A 69 -25.26 26.83 -21.49
C SER A 69 -24.84 26.42 -20.07
N TRP A 70 -24.18 27.32 -19.32
CA TRP A 70 -23.80 27.10 -17.92
C TRP A 70 -25.03 27.07 -17.00
N GLU A 71 -26.02 27.93 -17.22
CA GLU A 71 -27.29 27.91 -16.49
C GLU A 71 -28.11 26.64 -16.77
N ALA A 72 -28.09 26.16 -18.02
CA ALA A 72 -28.74 24.89 -18.39
C ALA A 72 -28.03 23.68 -17.75
N ASP A 73 -26.69 23.68 -17.72
CA ASP A 73 -25.91 22.61 -17.08
C ASP A 73 -26.08 22.65 -15.55
N LEU A 74 -26.08 23.82 -14.93
CA LEU A 74 -26.36 23.98 -13.49
C LEU A 74 -27.75 23.50 -13.12
N LYS A 75 -28.80 23.89 -13.88
CA LYS A 75 -30.17 23.38 -13.65
C LYS A 75 -30.29 21.88 -13.85
N ARG A 76 -29.49 21.29 -14.76
CA ARG A 76 -29.42 19.83 -14.95
C ARG A 76 -28.76 19.16 -13.74
N ARG A 77 -27.66 19.71 -13.24
CA ARG A 77 -26.97 19.22 -12.03
C ARG A 77 -27.84 19.38 -10.78
N GLU A 78 -28.54 20.50 -10.61
CA GLU A 78 -29.49 20.69 -9.51
C GLU A 78 -30.66 19.71 -9.57
N LYS A 79 -31.23 19.45 -10.76
CA LYS A 79 -32.27 18.42 -10.92
C LYS A 79 -31.76 17.01 -10.63
N GLU A 80 -30.54 16.70 -11.05
CA GLU A 80 -29.91 15.41 -10.79
C GLU A 80 -29.55 15.24 -9.31
N ILE A 81 -29.02 16.28 -8.65
CA ILE A 81 -28.76 16.30 -7.20
C ILE A 81 -30.08 16.17 -6.44
N LYS A 82 -31.12 16.92 -6.80
CA LYS A 82 -32.44 16.80 -6.16
C LYS A 82 -33.08 15.43 -6.39
N ARG A 83 -32.90 14.83 -7.58
CA ARG A 83 -33.35 13.47 -7.86
C ARG A 83 -32.56 12.43 -7.07
N ARG A 84 -31.25 12.66 -6.84
CA ARG A 84 -30.41 11.84 -5.96
C ARG A 84 -30.80 12.02 -4.49
N GLU A 85 -31.09 13.24 -4.04
CA GLU A 85 -31.60 13.54 -2.70
C GLU A 85 -32.98 12.91 -2.47
N ASP A 86 -33.90 13.00 -3.43
CA ASP A 86 -35.22 12.38 -3.39
C ASP A 86 -35.14 10.85 -3.50
N ALA A 87 -34.17 10.30 -4.25
CA ALA A 87 -33.90 8.87 -4.33
C ALA A 87 -33.28 8.35 -3.03
N VAL A 88 -32.37 9.11 -2.42
CA VAL A 88 -31.77 8.82 -1.10
C VAL A 88 -32.82 8.93 0.02
N ALA A 89 -33.72 9.91 -0.05
CA ALA A 89 -34.85 10.04 0.86
C ALA A 89 -35.88 8.90 0.71
N LYS A 90 -35.99 8.30 -0.49
CA LYS A 90 -36.83 7.12 -0.75
C LYS A 90 -36.19 5.77 -0.43
N THR A 91 -34.86 5.68 -0.35
CA THR A 91 -34.14 4.41 -0.11
C THR A 91 -33.85 4.10 1.36
N GLY A 92 -34.22 4.98 2.30
CA GLY A 92 -34.15 4.66 3.74
C GLY A 92 -32.74 4.32 4.25
N ILE A 93 -31.69 4.87 3.62
CA ILE A 93 -30.32 4.77 4.12
C ILE A 93 -30.20 5.79 5.25
N THR A 94 -30.22 5.30 6.48
CA THR A 94 -29.99 6.11 7.67
C THR A 94 -28.53 6.61 7.69
N PRO A 95 -28.28 7.89 8.04
CA PRO A 95 -26.94 8.39 8.33
C PRO A 95 -26.43 7.77 9.62
N ASP A 96 -25.19 7.23 9.63
CA ASP A 96 -24.45 6.73 10.81
C ASP A 96 -25.36 6.43 12.01
N ASP A 97 -26.12 5.33 11.95
CA ASP A 97 -27.02 4.96 13.04
C ASP A 97 -26.17 4.79 14.29
N LYS A 98 -26.28 5.78 15.18
CA LYS A 98 -25.75 5.71 16.53
C LYS A 98 -26.35 4.44 17.10
N ASN A 99 -25.51 3.51 17.50
CA ASN A 99 -25.92 2.15 17.90
C ASN A 99 -25.45 1.82 19.32
N TRP A 100 -24.70 2.71 19.96
CA TRP A 100 -24.07 2.47 21.25
C TRP A 100 -24.10 3.73 22.16
N PRO A 101 -24.30 3.58 23.48
CA PRO A 101 -24.78 2.38 24.17
C PRO A 101 -26.24 2.01 23.77
N PRO A 102 -26.67 0.74 23.91
CA PRO A 102 -27.95 0.25 23.37
C PRO A 102 -29.20 0.94 23.94
N PHE A 103 -29.08 1.50 25.14
CA PHE A 103 -30.14 2.20 25.85
C PHE A 103 -30.17 3.72 25.57
N PHE A 104 -29.13 4.27 24.94
CA PHE A 104 -29.08 5.67 24.52
C PHE A 104 -28.03 5.85 23.41
N PRO A 105 -28.40 5.67 22.13
CA PRO A 105 -27.44 5.62 21.05
C PRO A 105 -26.88 7.01 20.73
N ILE A 106 -25.66 7.29 21.21
CA ILE A 106 -24.96 8.56 20.98
C ILE A 106 -23.86 8.40 19.93
N ILE A 107 -23.25 7.21 19.86
CA ILE A 107 -22.08 6.93 19.04
C ILE A 107 -22.32 5.71 18.16
N HIS A 108 -21.75 5.76 16.95
CA HIS A 108 -21.63 4.60 16.09
C HIS A 108 -20.38 3.80 16.50
N HIS A 109 -20.57 2.52 16.80
CA HIS A 109 -19.54 1.61 17.26
C HIS A 109 -19.79 0.22 16.67
N ASP A 110 -18.93 -0.20 15.74
CA ASP A 110 -19.02 -1.52 15.09
C ASP A 110 -17.62 -2.11 14.86
N ILE A 111 -17.10 -2.78 15.89
CA ILE A 111 -15.77 -3.42 15.86
C ILE A 111 -15.72 -4.54 14.81
N ALA A 112 -16.83 -5.24 14.56
CA ALA A 112 -16.86 -6.42 13.70
C ALA A 112 -16.75 -6.03 12.21
N ASN A 113 -17.34 -4.91 11.83
CA ASN A 113 -17.38 -4.47 10.43
C ASN A 113 -16.36 -3.36 10.11
N GLU A 114 -15.97 -2.49 11.06
CA GLU A 114 -15.05 -1.38 10.79
C GLU A 114 -13.56 -1.69 11.03
N ILE A 115 -13.23 -2.71 11.82
CA ILE A 115 -11.84 -3.03 12.18
C ILE A 115 -11.38 -4.34 11.52
N PRO A 116 -10.17 -4.39 10.94
CA PRO A 116 -9.63 -5.62 10.34
C PRO A 116 -9.57 -6.79 11.31
N ILE A 117 -9.92 -8.01 10.86
CA ILE A 117 -10.06 -9.24 11.67
C ILE A 117 -8.84 -9.52 12.56
N HIS A 118 -7.63 -9.22 12.08
CA HIS A 118 -6.39 -9.43 12.84
C HIS A 118 -6.24 -8.46 14.03
N ALA A 119 -6.80 -7.25 13.93
CA ALA A 119 -6.77 -6.21 14.95
C ALA A 119 -8.02 -6.21 15.86
N GLN A 120 -9.11 -6.86 15.44
CA GLN A 120 -10.37 -6.93 16.21
C GLN A 120 -10.16 -7.46 17.63
N ARG A 121 -9.40 -8.55 17.82
CA ARG A 121 -9.11 -9.09 19.17
C ARG A 121 -8.47 -8.05 20.08
N LEU A 122 -7.56 -7.25 19.53
CA LEU A 122 -6.87 -6.20 20.28
C LEU A 122 -7.79 -5.02 20.61
N GLN A 123 -8.67 -4.66 19.67
CA GLN A 123 -9.69 -3.64 19.93
C GLN A 123 -10.68 -4.08 21.01
N TYR A 124 -11.13 -5.33 20.99
CA TYR A 124 -12.02 -5.86 22.04
C TYR A 124 -11.35 -5.82 23.43
N LEU A 125 -10.04 -6.05 23.52
CA LEU A 125 -9.29 -5.90 24.76
C LEU A 125 -9.19 -4.44 25.23
N ALA A 126 -8.96 -3.51 24.30
CA ALA A 126 -8.95 -2.08 24.62
C ALA A 126 -10.34 -1.57 25.03
N PHE A 127 -11.40 -2.11 24.42
CA PHE A 127 -12.78 -1.84 24.80
C PHE A 127 -13.10 -2.38 26.19
N ALA A 128 -12.61 -3.57 26.54
CA ALA A 128 -12.74 -4.12 27.89
C ALA A 128 -12.07 -3.23 28.95
N SER A 129 -10.88 -2.68 28.69
CA SER A 129 -10.23 -1.71 29.58
C SER A 129 -11.02 -0.40 29.68
N TRP A 130 -11.62 0.08 28.59
CA TRP A 130 -12.47 1.28 28.64
C TRP A 130 -13.75 1.06 29.47
N LEU A 131 -14.38 -0.12 29.37
CA LEU A 131 -15.49 -0.49 30.24
C LEU A 131 -15.05 -0.69 31.69
N GLY A 132 -13.84 -1.20 31.90
CA GLY A 132 -13.25 -1.37 33.24
C GLY A 132 -13.09 -0.06 33.99
N ILE A 133 -12.58 1.01 33.33
CA ILE A 133 -12.51 2.32 33.98
C ILE A 133 -13.88 2.93 34.26
N VAL A 134 -14.86 2.73 33.38
CA VAL A 134 -16.26 3.16 33.63
C VAL A 134 -16.82 2.44 34.86
N LEU A 135 -16.60 1.14 34.97
CA LEU A 135 -17.00 0.34 36.13
C LEU A 135 -16.33 0.83 37.43
N CYS A 136 -15.02 1.07 37.40
CA CYS A 136 -14.27 1.58 38.56
C CYS A 136 -14.83 2.93 39.04
N LEU A 137 -15.09 3.87 38.13
CA LEU A 137 -15.58 5.20 38.49
C LEU A 137 -17.03 5.17 38.98
N VAL A 138 -17.90 4.36 38.36
CA VAL A 138 -19.28 4.19 38.82
C VAL A 138 -19.32 3.54 40.20
N PHE A 139 -18.50 2.50 40.43
CA PHE A 139 -18.40 1.87 41.73
C PHE A 139 -17.83 2.84 42.79
N ASN A 140 -16.84 3.66 42.42
CA ASN A 140 -16.31 4.71 43.27
C ASN A 140 -17.41 5.70 43.70
N LEU A 141 -18.27 6.13 42.77
CA LEU A 141 -19.41 6.99 43.09
C LEU A 141 -20.38 6.32 44.06
N ILE A 142 -20.68 5.02 43.88
CA ILE A 142 -21.55 4.26 44.79
C ILE A 142 -20.93 4.21 46.19
N ALA A 143 -19.66 3.81 46.32
CA ALA A 143 -18.98 3.69 47.61
C ALA A 143 -18.89 5.02 48.35
N VAL A 144 -18.56 6.11 47.64
CA VAL A 144 -18.50 7.46 48.22
C VAL A 144 -19.89 7.98 48.59
N THR A 145 -20.94 7.61 47.84
CA THR A 145 -22.33 7.96 48.20
C THR A 145 -22.76 7.27 49.49
N VAL A 146 -22.40 5.99 49.69
CA VAL A 146 -22.65 5.29 50.95
C VAL A 146 -21.89 5.96 52.10
N CYS A 147 -20.65 6.38 51.87
CA CYS A 147 -19.87 7.14 52.86
C CYS A 147 -20.52 8.50 53.18
N TRP A 148 -21.06 9.21 52.18
CA TRP A 148 -21.73 10.49 52.34
C TRP A 148 -23.02 10.37 53.17
N ILE A 149 -23.87 9.38 52.87
CA ILE A 149 -25.11 9.12 53.61
C ILE A 149 -24.83 8.79 55.09
N ARG A 150 -23.68 8.18 55.38
CA ARG A 150 -23.23 7.84 56.74
C ARG A 150 -22.57 9.00 57.51
N GLY A 151 -22.63 10.22 56.99
CA GLY A 151 -22.07 11.42 57.64
C GLY A 151 -20.74 11.89 57.04
N GLY A 152 -20.33 11.38 55.88
CA GLY A 152 -19.19 11.89 55.12
C GLY A 152 -19.44 13.31 54.60
N GLY A 153 -18.36 14.06 54.32
CA GLY A 153 -18.48 15.44 53.84
C GLY A 153 -19.09 15.54 52.43
N VAL A 154 -19.93 16.53 52.15
CA VAL A 154 -20.53 16.70 50.81
C VAL A 154 -19.49 16.91 49.70
N LYS A 155 -18.31 17.46 50.04
CA LYS A 155 -17.20 17.71 49.11
C LYS A 155 -16.68 16.43 48.45
N ILE A 156 -16.64 15.30 49.17
CA ILE A 156 -16.14 14.02 48.61
C ILE A 156 -17.11 13.45 47.58
N PHE A 157 -18.41 13.63 47.79
CA PHE A 157 -19.46 13.21 46.85
C PHE A 157 -19.41 14.02 45.54
N PHE A 158 -19.29 15.34 45.62
CA PHE A 158 -19.15 16.17 44.41
C PHE A 158 -17.90 15.81 43.61
N LEU A 159 -16.80 15.54 44.29
CA LEU A 159 -15.54 15.17 43.65
C LEU A 159 -15.63 13.79 42.96
N ALA A 160 -16.26 12.80 43.58
CA ALA A 160 -16.52 11.50 42.96
C ALA A 160 -17.47 11.62 41.74
N THR A 161 -18.46 12.51 41.83
CA THR A 161 -19.37 12.81 40.71
C THR A 161 -18.62 13.42 39.53
N ILE A 162 -17.71 14.36 39.79
CA ILE A 162 -16.84 14.95 38.77
C ILE A 162 -15.99 13.89 38.07
N TYR A 163 -15.44 12.92 38.81
CA TYR A 163 -14.64 11.86 38.21
C TYR A 163 -15.43 11.00 37.22
N VAL A 164 -16.69 10.67 37.51
CA VAL A 164 -17.54 9.92 36.57
C VAL A 164 -17.90 10.77 35.36
N LEU A 165 -18.38 12.00 35.60
CA LEU A 165 -18.88 12.89 34.54
C LEU A 165 -17.79 13.34 33.58
N MET A 166 -16.58 13.61 34.07
CA MET A 166 -15.46 14.00 33.22
C MET A 166 -14.58 12.82 32.80
N GLY A 167 -14.33 11.86 33.70
CA GLY A 167 -13.40 10.75 33.45
C GLY A 167 -13.87 9.78 32.36
N CYS A 168 -15.18 9.47 32.28
CA CYS A 168 -15.70 8.56 31.26
C CYS A 168 -15.66 9.17 29.85
N PRO A 169 -16.14 10.41 29.62
CA PRO A 169 -16.01 11.05 28.31
C PRO A 169 -14.56 11.36 27.93
N LEU A 170 -13.74 11.78 28.89
CA LEU A 170 -12.36 12.14 28.63
C LEU A 170 -11.50 10.93 28.26
N SER A 171 -11.66 9.79 28.94
CA SER A 171 -11.00 8.53 28.55
C SER A 171 -11.42 8.05 27.15
N TYR A 172 -12.70 8.21 26.80
CA TYR A 172 -13.20 7.90 25.46
C TYR A 172 -12.53 8.76 24.38
N VAL A 173 -12.46 10.08 24.59
CA VAL A 173 -11.92 11.02 23.59
C VAL A 173 -10.39 11.00 23.52
N LEU A 174 -9.70 10.88 24.65
CA LEU A 174 -8.24 11.04 24.70
C LEU A 174 -7.48 9.81 24.23
N TRP A 175 -7.99 8.59 24.50
CA TRP A 175 -7.24 7.38 24.15
C TRP A 175 -8.08 6.32 23.44
N TYR A 176 -9.34 6.07 23.82
CA TYR A 176 -10.12 4.98 23.20
C TYR A 176 -10.50 5.28 21.73
N ARG A 177 -11.08 6.46 21.46
CA ARG A 177 -11.46 6.89 20.11
C ARG A 177 -10.24 7.09 19.19
N PRO A 178 -9.12 7.69 19.64
CA PRO A 178 -7.89 7.72 18.86
C PRO A 178 -7.36 6.33 18.53
N LEU A 179 -7.40 5.38 19.48
CA LEU A 179 -7.00 3.99 19.23
C LEU A 179 -7.92 3.31 18.21
N TYR A 180 -9.23 3.42 18.37
CA TYR A 180 -10.23 2.89 17.42
C TYR A 180 -9.96 3.41 16.01
N ARG A 181 -9.73 4.72 15.88
CA ARG A 181 -9.35 5.35 14.61
C ARG A 181 -7.97 4.92 14.10
N ALA A 182 -7.02 4.66 14.99
CA ALA A 182 -5.68 4.19 14.63
C ALA A 182 -5.74 2.77 14.06
N MET A 183 -6.53 1.89 14.69
CA MET A 183 -6.78 0.51 14.22
C MET A 183 -7.55 0.49 12.90
N ARG A 184 -8.43 1.47 12.66
CA ARG A 184 -9.17 1.59 11.39
C ARG A 184 -8.33 2.14 10.24
N THR A 185 -7.46 3.13 10.48
CA THR A 185 -6.74 3.86 9.41
C THR A 185 -5.22 3.64 9.41
N ASP A 186 -4.71 2.65 10.14
CA ASP A 186 -3.28 2.32 10.36
C ASP A 186 -2.35 3.55 10.53
N SER A 187 -2.79 4.54 11.30
CA SER A 187 -2.07 5.82 11.41
C SER A 187 -1.10 5.83 12.59
N ALA A 188 0.21 5.90 12.30
CA ALA A 188 1.26 5.93 13.31
C ALA A 188 1.16 7.13 14.28
N LEU A 189 0.69 8.29 13.80
CA LEU A 189 0.50 9.48 14.66
C LEU A 189 -0.63 9.28 15.67
N LYS A 190 -1.71 8.60 15.27
CA LYS A 190 -2.83 8.26 16.18
C LYS A 190 -2.42 7.21 17.22
N PHE A 191 -1.55 6.27 16.85
CA PHE A 191 -0.93 5.34 17.81
C PHE A 191 -0.07 6.07 18.85
N SER A 192 0.75 7.05 18.45
CA SER A 192 1.54 7.86 19.38
C SER A 192 0.65 8.65 20.35
N TRP A 193 -0.45 9.23 19.85
CA TRP A 193 -1.44 9.91 20.69
C TRP A 193 -2.07 8.96 21.72
N PHE A 194 -2.45 7.75 21.30
CA PHE A 194 -2.93 6.73 22.22
C PHE A 194 -1.92 6.41 23.33
N PHE A 195 -0.65 6.12 22.98
CA PHE A 195 0.36 5.75 23.99
C PHE A 195 0.59 6.83 25.05
N LEU A 196 0.58 8.11 24.64
CA LEU A 196 0.74 9.24 25.55
C LEU A 196 -0.38 9.28 26.60
N PHE A 197 -1.64 9.25 26.16
CA PHE A 197 -2.78 9.39 27.06
C PHE A 197 -3.13 8.11 27.80
N TYR A 198 -2.80 6.94 27.25
CA TYR A 198 -3.00 5.66 27.92
C TYR A 198 -2.00 5.47 29.08
N LEU A 199 -0.79 6.05 28.98
CA LEU A 199 0.15 6.07 30.11
C LEU A 199 -0.36 6.95 31.26
N ILE A 200 -0.97 8.10 30.94
CA ILE A 200 -1.63 8.96 31.94
C ILE A 200 -2.79 8.21 32.61
N HIS A 201 -3.56 7.44 31.84
CA HIS A 201 -4.63 6.61 32.37
C HIS A 201 -4.13 5.52 33.33
N ILE A 202 -3.04 4.82 32.99
CA ILE A 202 -2.41 3.84 33.89
C ILE A 202 -1.93 4.53 35.18
N GLY A 203 -1.28 5.70 35.05
CA GLY A 203 -0.85 6.50 36.20
C GLY A 203 -2.01 6.90 37.10
N PHE A 204 -3.14 7.31 36.52
CA PHE A 204 -4.37 7.61 37.25
C PHE A 204 -4.92 6.39 38.00
N CYS A 205 -4.97 5.20 37.37
CA CYS A 205 -5.49 3.99 38.03
C CYS A 205 -4.63 3.58 39.23
N ILE A 206 -3.30 3.65 39.09
CA ILE A 206 -2.37 3.38 40.19
C ILE A 206 -2.54 4.43 41.30
N PHE A 207 -2.63 5.70 40.93
CA PHE A 207 -2.87 6.78 41.89
C PHE A 207 -4.21 6.61 42.62
N ALA A 208 -5.26 6.18 41.93
CA ALA A 208 -6.58 5.91 42.52
C ALA A 208 -6.59 4.68 43.44
N ALA A 209 -5.81 3.65 43.11
CA ALA A 209 -5.64 2.48 43.98
C ALA A 209 -4.95 2.84 45.31
N ILE A 210 -3.97 3.75 45.28
CA ILE A 210 -3.28 4.21 46.50
C ILE A 210 -4.12 5.25 47.24
N ALA A 211 -4.67 6.22 46.49
CA ALA A 211 -5.40 7.40 46.96
C ALA A 211 -4.68 8.18 48.08
N PRO A 212 -3.48 8.74 47.82
CA PRO A 212 -2.73 9.49 48.82
C PRO A 212 -3.48 10.77 49.23
N PRO A 213 -3.44 11.17 50.52
CA PRO A 213 -4.24 12.28 51.07
C PRO A 213 -3.79 13.69 50.64
N ILE A 214 -2.86 13.81 49.69
CA ILE A 214 -2.15 15.05 49.34
C ILE A 214 -2.94 15.91 48.35
N VAL A 215 -3.60 15.29 47.36
CA VAL A 215 -4.18 16.02 46.21
C VAL A 215 -5.72 16.10 46.30
N PHE A 216 -6.34 15.22 47.08
CA PHE A 216 -7.79 15.16 47.26
C PHE A 216 -8.09 14.86 48.73
N HIS A 217 -9.22 15.36 49.26
CA HIS A 217 -9.72 14.94 50.57
C HIS A 217 -9.87 13.40 50.54
N GLY A 218 -8.89 12.68 51.08
CA GLY A 218 -8.48 11.33 50.67
C GLY A 218 -9.55 10.24 50.59
N LYS A 219 -10.78 10.52 51.04
CA LYS A 219 -11.95 9.65 50.97
C LYS A 219 -12.73 9.72 49.64
N SER A 220 -12.34 10.56 48.67
CA SER A 220 -13.06 10.69 47.38
C SER A 220 -12.77 9.59 46.35
N LEU A 221 -11.70 8.80 46.58
CA LEU A 221 -11.36 7.63 45.78
C LEU A 221 -11.34 6.39 46.68
N THR A 222 -11.82 5.26 46.18
CA THR A 222 -11.80 3.97 46.88
C THR A 222 -10.42 3.30 46.81
N GLY A 223 -9.39 3.99 47.28
CA GLY A 223 -8.04 3.45 47.40
C GLY A 223 -7.80 2.75 48.73
N ILE A 224 -6.64 2.11 48.87
CA ILE A 224 -6.27 1.36 50.07
C ILE A 224 -6.13 2.25 51.31
N LEU A 225 -5.57 3.46 51.17
CA LEU A 225 -5.38 4.39 52.30
C LEU A 225 -6.71 4.84 52.91
N PRO A 226 -7.69 5.35 52.14
CA PRO A 226 -9.02 5.65 52.69
C PRO A 226 -9.81 4.42 53.11
N ALA A 227 -9.57 3.24 52.52
CA ALA A 227 -10.21 2.01 52.98
C ALA A 227 -9.80 1.67 54.42
N VAL A 228 -8.52 1.79 54.77
CA VAL A 228 -8.00 1.54 56.12
C VAL A 228 -8.47 2.60 57.12
N ASP A 229 -8.60 3.86 56.69
CA ASP A 229 -9.13 4.92 57.54
C ASP A 229 -10.62 4.68 57.86
N VAL A 230 -11.42 4.37 56.84
CA VAL A 230 -12.88 4.25 56.97
C VAL A 230 -13.31 2.91 57.59
N ILE A 231 -12.55 1.82 57.43
CA ILE A 231 -12.88 0.53 58.04
C ILE A 231 -12.85 0.58 59.58
N SER A 232 -12.04 1.50 60.13
CA SER A 232 -11.94 1.73 61.58
C SER A 232 -13.21 2.39 62.14
N ASP A 233 -13.91 3.17 61.32
CA ASP A 233 -15.15 3.88 61.71
C ASP A 233 -16.42 3.08 61.36
N HIS A 234 -16.48 2.56 60.13
CA HIS A 234 -17.65 1.88 59.59
C HIS A 234 -17.26 0.69 58.70
N LEU A 235 -17.33 -0.52 59.27
CA LEU A 235 -16.97 -1.78 58.61
C LEU A 235 -17.58 -1.93 57.21
N LEU A 236 -18.88 -1.63 57.06
CA LEU A 236 -19.57 -1.75 55.77
C LEU A 236 -18.94 -0.83 54.72
N VAL A 237 -18.72 0.44 55.05
CA VAL A 237 -18.12 1.43 54.13
C VAL A 237 -16.67 1.05 53.80
N GLY A 238 -15.91 0.54 54.78
CA GLY A 238 -14.58 -0.02 54.56
C GLY A 238 -14.56 -1.17 53.56
N ILE A 239 -15.52 -2.10 53.62
CA ILE A 239 -15.64 -3.19 52.64
C ILE A 239 -15.91 -2.66 51.23
N PHE A 240 -16.80 -1.67 51.08
CA PHE A 240 -17.02 -1.02 49.78
C PHE A 240 -15.73 -0.41 49.25
N TYR A 241 -14.94 0.28 50.08
CA TYR A 241 -13.67 0.87 49.64
C TYR A 241 -12.63 -0.20 49.27
N LEU A 242 -12.58 -1.33 49.96
CA LEU A 242 -11.70 -2.46 49.61
C LEU A 242 -12.08 -3.13 48.28
N VAL A 243 -13.37 -3.24 47.97
CA VAL A 243 -13.83 -3.73 46.66
C VAL A 243 -13.41 -2.76 45.56
N GLY A 244 -13.55 -1.46 45.79
CA GLY A 244 -13.11 -0.42 44.85
C GLY A 244 -11.60 -0.44 44.63
N PHE A 245 -10.81 -0.67 45.68
CA PHE A 245 -9.36 -0.87 45.57
C PHE A 245 -9.03 -2.08 44.67
N GLY A 246 -9.71 -3.21 44.88
CA GLY A 246 -9.56 -4.39 44.04
C GLY A 246 -9.88 -4.14 42.56
N LEU A 247 -10.93 -3.35 42.26
CA LEU A 247 -11.29 -2.96 40.89
C LEU A 247 -10.21 -2.08 40.25
N PHE A 248 -9.67 -1.08 40.96
CA PHE A 248 -8.58 -0.26 40.43
C PHE A 248 -7.29 -1.06 40.21
N CYS A 249 -6.96 -2.01 41.10
CA CYS A 249 -5.83 -2.91 40.89
C CYS A 249 -6.02 -3.81 39.66
N LEU A 250 -7.21 -4.39 39.48
CA LEU A 250 -7.53 -5.20 38.32
C LEU A 250 -7.41 -4.38 37.03
N GLU A 251 -7.94 -3.15 37.03
CA GLU A 251 -7.88 -2.25 35.88
C GLU A 251 -6.44 -1.83 35.55
N SER A 252 -5.61 -1.55 36.56
CA SER A 252 -4.18 -1.28 36.36
C SER A 252 -3.46 -2.46 35.69
N LEU A 253 -3.74 -3.69 36.11
CA LEU A 253 -3.15 -4.89 35.51
C LEU A 253 -3.64 -5.14 34.09
N LEU A 254 -4.95 -5.00 33.86
CA LEU A 254 -5.57 -5.11 32.53
C LEU A 254 -4.97 -4.07 31.58
N SER A 255 -4.85 -2.81 32.03
CA SER A 255 -4.30 -1.71 31.25
C SER A 255 -2.82 -1.92 30.90
N LEU A 256 -2.01 -2.45 31.82
CA LEU A 256 -0.62 -2.81 31.53
C LEU A 256 -0.53 -3.93 30.48
N TRP A 257 -1.42 -4.92 30.55
CA TRP A 257 -1.46 -6.00 29.57
C TRP A 257 -1.92 -5.53 28.19
N VAL A 258 -2.95 -4.68 28.12
CA VAL A 258 -3.43 -4.04 26.89
C VAL A 258 -2.32 -3.19 26.26
N LEU A 259 -1.63 -2.39 27.06
CA LEU A 259 -0.49 -1.59 26.59
C LEU A 259 0.62 -2.48 26.00
N GLN A 260 0.97 -3.58 26.66
CA GLN A 260 1.95 -4.54 26.14
C GLN A 260 1.50 -5.12 24.80
N LYS A 261 0.25 -5.56 24.67
CA LYS A 261 -0.29 -6.14 23.44
C LYS A 261 -0.33 -5.13 22.29
N ILE A 262 -0.79 -3.90 22.54
CA ILE A 262 -0.83 -2.83 21.53
C ILE A 262 0.59 -2.39 21.15
N TYR A 263 1.51 -2.29 22.11
CA TYR A 263 2.90 -1.98 21.83
C TYR A 263 3.58 -3.06 20.98
N MET A 264 3.32 -4.35 21.25
CA MET A 264 3.82 -5.44 20.42
C MET A 264 3.22 -5.43 19.02
N TYR A 265 1.93 -5.14 18.89
CA TYR A 265 1.27 -4.95 17.59
C TYR A 265 1.91 -3.80 16.79
N PHE A 266 2.03 -2.63 17.42
CA PHE A 266 2.65 -1.44 16.81
C PHE A 266 4.12 -1.69 16.42
N ARG A 267 4.88 -2.40 17.26
CA ARG A 267 6.28 -2.74 16.98
C ARG A 267 6.43 -3.86 15.95
N GLY A 268 5.51 -4.81 15.88
CA GLY A 268 5.43 -5.83 14.82
C GLY A 268 5.28 -5.15 13.45
N HIS A 269 4.29 -4.25 13.33
CA HIS A 269 4.11 -3.40 12.14
C HIS A 269 5.35 -2.54 11.82
N LYS A 270 6.10 -2.09 12.83
CA LYS A 270 7.33 -1.31 12.63
C LYS A 270 8.53 -2.18 12.23
N MET A 271 8.66 -3.39 12.76
CA MET A 271 9.72 -4.34 12.37
C MET A 271 9.50 -4.89 10.97
N GLU A 272 8.24 -5.00 10.53
CA GLU A 272 7.88 -5.29 9.13
C GLU A 272 8.23 -4.11 8.19
N ARG A 273 8.10 -2.87 8.69
CA ARG A 273 8.60 -1.64 8.01
C ARG A 273 10.11 -1.35 8.15
N VAL A 274 10.81 -1.98 9.09
CA VAL A 274 12.24 -1.75 9.37
C VAL A 274 13.12 -2.92 8.91
N ASN A 275 12.55 -4.10 8.64
CA ASN A 275 13.24 -5.12 7.83
C ASN A 275 13.41 -4.69 6.35
N THR A 276 12.83 -3.56 5.97
CA THR A 276 13.10 -2.80 4.73
C THR A 276 14.17 -1.70 4.90
N SER A 277 14.86 -1.61 6.04
CA SER A 277 16.06 -0.77 6.20
C SER A 277 16.94 -1.24 7.37
N LYS A 278 18.00 -2.01 7.08
CA LYS A 278 19.08 -2.24 8.05
C LYS A 278 19.92 -0.97 8.23
N VAL A 279 19.59 -0.10 9.18
CA VAL A 279 20.52 0.60 10.11
C VAL A 279 19.70 1.21 11.26
N PHE A 280 19.61 0.52 12.41
CA PHE A 280 19.86 1.08 13.76
C PHE A 280 19.73 -0.02 14.80
N ARG A 281 20.86 -0.62 15.19
CA ARG A 281 20.93 -1.59 16.29
C ARG A 281 21.40 -0.87 17.55
N SER A 282 20.81 -1.27 18.68
CA SER A 282 21.05 -0.81 20.06
C SER A 282 20.18 0.38 20.51
N SER A 283 19.12 0.07 21.29
CA SER A 283 18.58 0.89 22.40
C SER A 283 17.31 0.27 23.01
N GLY A 284 16.56 -0.54 22.27
CA GLY A 284 15.26 -1.08 22.74
C GLY A 284 15.31 -2.20 23.81
N ALA A 285 16.48 -2.77 24.10
CA ALA A 285 16.63 -3.84 25.08
C ALA A 285 16.85 -3.34 26.52
N ARG A 286 17.12 -2.03 26.72
CA ARG A 286 17.32 -1.43 28.05
C ARG A 286 16.02 -0.90 28.69
N LEU A 287 14.97 -0.63 27.91
CA LEU A 287 13.68 -0.13 28.44
C LEU A 287 12.84 -1.24 29.10
N ILE A 288 12.91 -2.47 28.60
CA ILE A 288 12.10 -3.61 29.10
C ILE A 288 12.61 -4.11 30.46
N THR A 289 13.91 -3.99 30.70
CA THR A 289 14.54 -4.29 32.01
C THR A 289 14.38 -3.13 33.01
N GLY A 290 14.42 -1.87 32.55
CA GLY A 290 14.18 -0.71 33.41
C GLY A 290 12.77 -0.67 34.03
N TRP A 291 11.75 -1.14 33.32
CA TRP A 291 10.37 -1.12 33.82
C TRP A 291 10.05 -2.23 34.81
N LYS A 292 10.67 -3.41 34.68
CA LYS A 292 10.62 -4.44 35.73
C LYS A 292 11.29 -3.97 37.03
N ILE A 293 12.34 -3.16 36.91
CA ILE A 293 13.03 -2.55 38.05
C ILE A 293 12.18 -1.46 38.69
N ILE A 294 11.47 -0.63 37.92
CA ILE A 294 10.53 0.39 38.45
C ILE A 294 9.31 -0.27 39.10
N VAL A 295 8.74 -1.32 38.52
CA VAL A 295 7.64 -2.09 39.14
C VAL A 295 8.11 -2.81 40.41
N CYS A 296 9.31 -3.38 40.43
CA CYS A 296 9.91 -3.93 41.65
C CYS A 296 10.26 -2.85 42.68
N LEU A 297 10.71 -1.65 42.29
CA LEU A 297 10.98 -0.54 43.20
C LEU A 297 9.70 0.05 43.76
N VAL A 298 8.64 0.19 42.97
CA VAL A 298 7.33 0.66 43.44
C VAL A 298 6.68 -0.38 44.36
N MET A 299 6.79 -1.68 44.06
CA MET A 299 6.31 -2.73 44.97
C MET A 299 7.20 -2.94 46.21
N ALA A 300 8.49 -2.61 46.15
CA ALA A 300 9.38 -2.68 47.31
C ALA A 300 9.28 -1.44 48.21
N LEU A 301 8.99 -0.26 47.64
CA LEU A 301 8.89 0.99 48.39
C LEU A 301 7.57 1.14 49.16
N ASP A 302 6.52 0.39 48.82
CA ASP A 302 5.22 0.45 49.53
C ASP A 302 5.11 -0.49 50.75
N VAL A 303 6.07 -1.38 50.98
CA VAL A 303 6.01 -2.33 52.13
C VAL A 303 6.72 -1.80 53.38
N GLU A 304 7.66 -0.87 53.26
CA GLU A 304 8.40 -0.34 54.42
C GLU A 304 7.80 0.93 55.05
N TYR A 305 6.90 1.65 54.37
CA TYR A 305 6.44 2.96 54.83
C TYR A 305 5.00 3.03 55.40
N CYS A 306 4.24 1.92 55.44
CA CYS A 306 2.83 1.99 55.84
C CYS A 306 2.26 0.76 56.57
N VAL A 307 2.95 0.17 57.56
CA VAL A 307 2.25 -0.64 58.59
C VAL A 307 2.97 -0.55 59.93
N GLY A 308 2.39 0.23 60.85
CA GLY A 308 2.65 0.06 62.28
C GLY A 308 2.26 -1.35 62.71
N THR A 309 3.20 -2.00 63.40
CA THR A 309 3.31 -3.34 64.05
C THR A 309 2.09 -4.23 64.40
N ARG A 310 0.84 -4.00 63.96
CA ARG A 310 -0.32 -4.78 64.46
C ARG A 310 -1.14 -5.62 63.48
N PHE A 311 -0.75 -5.76 62.20
CA PHE A 311 -1.55 -6.53 61.23
C PHE A 311 -0.73 -7.41 60.26
N ARG A 312 0.32 -8.05 60.77
CA ARG A 312 1.24 -8.89 59.95
C ARG A 312 0.68 -10.28 59.56
N SER A 313 -0.33 -10.82 60.25
CA SER A 313 -0.77 -12.21 60.02
C SER A 313 -1.96 -12.37 59.06
N HIS A 314 -2.84 -11.38 58.91
CA HIS A 314 -4.05 -11.52 58.08
C HIS A 314 -3.83 -11.21 56.59
N ILE A 315 -2.89 -10.31 56.25
CA ILE A 315 -2.60 -9.94 54.84
C ILE A 315 -1.81 -11.05 54.12
N ALA A 316 -0.96 -11.80 54.84
CA ALA A 316 -0.24 -12.95 54.28
C ALA A 316 -1.19 -14.08 53.82
N SER A 317 -2.34 -14.24 54.47
CA SER A 317 -3.32 -15.27 54.11
C SER A 317 -4.13 -14.91 52.85
N LEU A 318 -4.34 -13.62 52.58
CA LEU A 318 -5.04 -13.15 51.37
C LEU A 318 -4.13 -13.18 50.12
N GLY A 319 -2.83 -12.90 50.29
CA GLY A 319 -1.84 -12.98 49.21
C GLY A 319 -1.62 -14.40 48.69
N ILE A 320 -1.72 -15.42 49.55
CA ILE A 320 -1.60 -16.84 49.16
C ILE A 320 -2.84 -17.30 48.37
N ALA A 321 -4.04 -16.79 48.70
CA ALA A 321 -5.28 -17.13 47.99
C ALA A 321 -5.32 -16.60 46.54
N ILE A 322 -4.77 -15.39 46.31
CA ILE A 322 -4.69 -14.78 44.97
C ILE A 322 -3.64 -15.48 44.11
N HIS A 323 -2.50 -15.87 44.69
CA HIS A 323 -1.51 -16.68 43.99
C HIS A 323 -2.03 -18.09 43.62
N GLY A 324 -2.91 -18.66 44.45
CA GLY A 324 -3.57 -19.94 44.18
C GLY A 324 -4.56 -19.88 43.00
N LEU A 325 -5.32 -18.80 42.87
CA LEU A 325 -6.26 -18.62 41.74
C LEU A 325 -5.55 -18.44 40.39
N ILE A 326 -4.37 -17.81 40.39
CA ILE A 326 -3.56 -17.58 39.18
C ILE A 326 -2.93 -18.89 38.66
N ILE A 327 -2.62 -19.84 39.55
CA ILE A 327 -2.07 -21.15 39.16
C ILE A 327 -3.16 -22.10 38.65
N ALA A 328 -4.40 -21.98 39.15
CA ALA A 328 -5.52 -22.84 38.73
C ALA A 328 -6.05 -22.55 37.32
N ALA A 329 -5.81 -21.35 36.76
CA ALA A 329 -6.38 -20.92 35.48
C ALA A 329 -5.59 -21.33 34.22
N ASN A 330 -4.51 -22.13 34.35
CA ASN A 330 -3.61 -22.44 33.23
C ASN A 330 -3.52 -23.96 32.96
N ILE A 331 -4.54 -24.51 32.32
CA ILE A 331 -4.55 -25.90 31.80
C ILE A 331 -3.93 -25.91 30.39
N LYS A 332 -2.90 -26.75 30.22
CA LYS A 332 -2.01 -26.92 29.04
C LYS A 332 -2.72 -27.44 27.76
N PRO A 333 -2.05 -27.44 26.58
CA PRO A 333 -1.12 -28.53 26.19
C PRO A 333 0.24 -27.99 25.69
N LYS A 334 1.38 -28.37 26.28
CA LYS A 334 2.27 -29.50 25.96
C LYS A 334 3.06 -29.32 24.64
N LEU A 335 4.29 -28.81 24.74
CA LEU A 335 5.41 -29.15 23.84
C LEU A 335 6.71 -29.13 24.66
N GLU A 336 7.41 -30.26 24.67
CA GLU A 336 8.73 -30.49 25.28
C GLU A 336 9.82 -29.79 24.47
N ILE A 337 10.74 -29.07 25.12
CA ILE A 337 12.16 -29.02 24.72
C ILE A 337 13.01 -28.92 25.99
N ASN A 338 13.97 -29.84 26.09
CA ASN A 338 14.90 -30.04 27.19
C ASN A 338 15.95 -28.93 27.34
N SER A 339 16.45 -28.84 28.58
CA SER A 339 17.80 -28.40 28.97
C SER A 339 18.14 -26.91 28.91
N LEU A 340 18.08 -26.24 30.07
CA LEU A 340 18.98 -25.13 30.40
C LEU A 340 19.47 -25.26 31.85
N GLY A 341 20.73 -25.69 31.98
CA GLY A 341 21.52 -25.56 33.19
C GLY A 341 22.03 -24.12 33.35
N LYS A 342 21.73 -23.57 34.53
CA LYS A 342 22.55 -22.68 35.38
C LYS A 342 23.29 -21.49 34.74
N CYS A 343 22.81 -20.31 35.12
CA CYS A 343 23.53 -19.04 35.17
C CYS A 343 24.85 -19.11 35.95
N THR A 344 25.89 -18.41 35.50
CA THR A 344 26.83 -17.73 36.42
C THR A 344 27.35 -16.42 35.81
N LEU A 345 27.01 -15.36 36.53
CA LEU A 345 27.62 -14.04 36.72
C LEU A 345 29.10 -13.89 36.28
N HIS A 346 29.43 -12.88 35.45
CA HIS A 346 30.53 -11.96 35.79
C HIS A 346 30.48 -10.63 35.04
N LEU A 347 30.83 -9.60 35.81
CA LEU A 347 30.77 -8.16 35.57
C LEU A 347 31.99 -7.68 34.75
N LEU A 348 31.80 -6.56 34.06
CA LEU A 348 32.75 -5.76 33.30
C LEU A 348 34.12 -5.53 33.97
N CYS A 349 35.19 -5.51 33.16
CA CYS A 349 36.26 -4.53 33.29
C CYS A 349 36.89 -4.21 31.93
N THR A 350 37.06 -2.92 31.69
CA THR A 350 37.54 -2.28 30.45
C THR A 350 39.05 -2.10 30.54
N THR A 351 39.82 -2.48 29.51
CA THR A 351 41.11 -1.84 29.21
C THR A 351 41.40 -1.87 27.72
N MET A 352 41.68 -0.67 27.18
CA MET A 352 42.22 -0.46 25.84
C MET A 352 43.63 -1.04 25.75
N PHE A 353 43.94 -1.71 24.64
CA PHE A 353 45.32 -1.75 24.12
C PHE A 353 45.32 -1.66 22.60
N TYR A 354 45.96 -0.58 22.15
CA TYR A 354 46.42 -0.29 20.80
C TYR A 354 47.62 -1.20 20.49
N SER A 355 47.67 -1.85 19.32
CA SER A 355 48.96 -2.33 18.78
C SER A 355 48.96 -2.46 17.25
N SER A 356 49.60 -1.45 16.65
CA SER A 356 50.51 -1.44 15.50
C SER A 356 50.45 -2.57 14.45
N SER A 357 50.05 -2.17 13.24
CA SER A 357 50.20 -2.90 11.98
C SER A 357 51.66 -2.86 11.50
N LYS A 358 52.27 -4.04 11.27
CA LYS A 358 53.50 -4.17 10.49
C LYS A 358 53.16 -4.54 9.04
N LYS A 359 53.42 -3.60 8.13
CA LYS A 359 53.46 -3.82 6.67
C LYS A 359 54.63 -4.74 6.31
N THR A 360 54.35 -5.79 5.55
CA THR A 360 55.35 -6.42 4.68
C THR A 360 54.79 -6.56 3.27
N SER A 361 55.62 -6.18 2.31
CA SER A 361 55.37 -6.13 0.87
C SER A 361 55.73 -7.47 0.23
N LYS A 362 54.85 -8.01 -0.63
CA LYS A 362 55.23 -8.91 -1.74
C LYS A 362 54.31 -8.71 -2.95
N ARG A 363 54.94 -8.54 -4.11
CA ARG A 363 54.37 -8.54 -5.47
C ARG A 363 54.00 -9.97 -5.90
N SER A 364 52.94 -10.09 -6.73
CA SER A 364 52.91 -10.80 -8.03
C SER A 364 51.60 -11.56 -8.29
N ALA A 365 51.25 -11.61 -9.59
CA ALA A 365 50.35 -12.49 -10.31
C ALA A 365 48.85 -12.14 -10.35
N SER A 366 48.43 -11.67 -11.52
CA SER A 366 47.06 -11.64 -12.00
C SER A 366 46.49 -13.07 -12.07
N SER A 367 45.65 -13.42 -11.12
CA SER A 367 44.62 -14.44 -11.31
C SER A 367 43.32 -13.68 -11.41
N ALA A 368 42.71 -13.65 -12.59
CA ALA A 368 41.31 -13.29 -12.71
C ALA A 368 40.52 -14.28 -11.85
N VAL A 369 40.15 -13.84 -10.66
CA VAL A 369 39.23 -14.59 -9.80
C VAL A 369 37.88 -14.50 -10.51
N ILE A 370 37.55 -15.53 -11.28
CA ILE A 370 36.17 -15.80 -11.67
C ILE A 370 35.44 -16.11 -10.36
N THR A 371 34.85 -15.09 -9.75
CA THR A 371 33.86 -15.28 -8.69
C THR A 371 32.60 -15.85 -9.34
N CYS A 372 32.56 -17.17 -9.53
CA CYS A 372 31.29 -17.89 -9.68
C CYS A 372 30.55 -17.79 -8.35
N SER A 373 29.64 -16.81 -8.25
CA SER A 373 28.60 -16.78 -7.22
C SER A 373 27.57 -17.83 -7.57
N ALA A 374 27.78 -19.06 -7.11
CA ALA A 374 26.97 -20.24 -7.42
C ALA A 374 25.57 -20.27 -6.77
N ASP A 375 24.82 -19.17 -6.67
CA ASP A 375 23.63 -19.16 -5.79
C ASP A 375 22.30 -18.56 -6.28
N THR A 376 22.16 -18.10 -7.53
CA THR A 376 20.81 -17.80 -8.08
C THR A 376 20.79 -17.85 -9.61
N GLN A 377 20.19 -18.89 -10.19
CA GLN A 377 19.90 -18.95 -11.63
C GLN A 377 18.73 -18.01 -11.96
N THR A 378 18.94 -17.07 -12.87
CA THR A 378 17.96 -16.05 -13.27
C THR A 378 16.72 -16.70 -13.92
N VAL A 379 15.56 -16.08 -13.73
CA VAL A 379 14.31 -16.38 -14.44
C VAL A 379 14.05 -15.24 -15.43
N VAL A 380 13.74 -15.58 -16.68
CA VAL A 380 13.56 -14.61 -17.77
C VAL A 380 12.09 -14.54 -18.17
N ILE A 381 11.53 -13.33 -18.18
CA ILE A 381 10.13 -13.04 -18.54
C ILE A 381 10.11 -12.14 -19.77
N GLY A 382 9.35 -12.52 -20.80
CA GLY A 382 9.14 -11.68 -21.99
C GLY A 382 7.83 -10.89 -21.90
N LEU A 383 7.86 -9.59 -22.20
CA LEU A 383 6.67 -8.74 -22.34
C LEU A 383 6.64 -8.08 -23.72
N ALA A 384 5.79 -8.58 -24.62
CA ALA A 384 5.51 -7.91 -25.89
C ALA A 384 4.41 -6.87 -25.72
N ALA A 385 4.69 -5.65 -26.16
CA ALA A 385 3.71 -4.58 -26.14
C ALA A 385 4.13 -3.40 -27.03
N ASP A 386 3.16 -2.80 -27.72
CA ASP A 386 3.38 -1.65 -28.59
C ASP A 386 3.62 -0.33 -27.80
N SER A 387 4.25 0.67 -28.41
CA SER A 387 4.54 1.96 -27.76
C SER A 387 3.23 2.69 -27.39
N GLY A 388 3.24 3.40 -26.25
CA GLY A 388 2.05 4.12 -25.76
C GLY A 388 0.89 3.25 -25.23
N CYS A 389 1.00 1.92 -25.22
CA CYS A 389 -0.08 1.01 -24.84
C CYS A 389 -0.19 0.72 -23.33
N GLY A 390 0.51 1.48 -22.48
CA GLY A 390 0.52 1.27 -21.02
C GLY A 390 1.59 0.28 -20.52
N LYS A 391 2.63 0.00 -21.32
CA LYS A 391 3.80 -0.81 -20.92
C LYS A 391 4.36 -0.41 -19.56
N SER A 392 4.68 0.87 -19.39
CA SER A 392 5.25 1.39 -18.15
C SER A 392 4.32 1.19 -16.96
N THR A 393 3.00 1.30 -17.16
CA THR A 393 2.01 1.02 -16.12
C THR A 393 2.00 -0.45 -15.73
N PHE A 394 2.02 -1.36 -16.71
CA PHE A 394 2.09 -2.79 -16.46
C PHE A 394 3.39 -3.14 -15.70
N MET A 395 4.53 -2.58 -16.11
CA MET A 395 5.82 -2.82 -15.46
C MET A 395 5.89 -2.29 -14.04
N ARG A 396 5.30 -1.14 -13.77
CA ARG A 396 5.17 -0.64 -12.39
C ARG A 396 4.30 -1.57 -11.52
N ARG A 397 3.21 -2.14 -12.06
CA ARG A 397 2.40 -3.13 -11.33
C ARG A 397 3.19 -4.41 -11.07
N LEU A 398 3.88 -4.93 -12.09
CA LEU A 398 4.67 -6.16 -12.01
C LEU A 398 5.83 -6.02 -11.02
N THR A 399 6.61 -4.94 -11.10
CA THR A 399 7.69 -4.65 -10.13
C THR A 399 7.17 -4.41 -8.71
N SER A 400 6.00 -3.77 -8.55
CA SER A 400 5.34 -3.64 -7.24
C SER A 400 4.96 -4.98 -6.61
N VAL A 401 4.61 -5.99 -7.42
CA VAL A 401 4.31 -7.34 -6.93
C VAL A 401 5.59 -8.07 -6.49
N PHE A 402 6.70 -7.91 -7.21
CA PHE A 402 7.98 -8.55 -6.88
C PHE A 402 8.77 -7.84 -5.77
N GLY A 403 8.34 -6.64 -5.40
CA GLY A 403 8.93 -5.83 -4.33
C GLY A 403 9.97 -4.83 -4.84
N GLY A 404 10.08 -3.72 -4.10
CA GLY A 404 10.99 -2.61 -4.40
C GLY A 404 10.40 -1.56 -5.35
N ALA A 405 11.08 -0.42 -5.43
CA ALA A 405 10.86 0.57 -6.49
C ALA A 405 11.93 0.31 -7.56
N ALA A 406 11.51 0.17 -8.82
CA ALA A 406 12.46 0.03 -9.91
C ALA A 406 13.01 1.43 -10.26
N GLU A 407 14.33 1.61 -10.12
CA GLU A 407 15.02 2.88 -10.36
C GLU A 407 16.01 2.73 -11.55
N PRO A 408 16.27 3.79 -12.31
CA PRO A 408 17.36 3.79 -13.29
C PRO A 408 18.73 3.49 -12.64
N PRO A 409 19.72 3.00 -13.41
CA PRO A 409 21.05 2.69 -12.89
C PRO A 409 21.71 3.92 -12.27
N ARG A 410 22.08 3.82 -10.98
CA ARG A 410 22.68 4.94 -10.25
C ARG A 410 24.06 5.29 -10.81
N GLY A 411 24.22 6.53 -11.27
CA GLY A 411 25.48 7.02 -11.84
C GLY A 411 25.74 6.56 -13.28
N GLY A 412 24.73 5.96 -13.94
CA GLY A 412 24.77 5.62 -15.36
C GLY A 412 24.31 6.76 -16.27
N ASN A 413 24.07 6.44 -17.54
CA ASN A 413 23.50 7.36 -18.52
C ASN A 413 22.09 7.82 -18.04
N PRO A 414 21.80 9.14 -17.97
CA PRO A 414 20.49 9.64 -17.55
C PRO A 414 19.34 9.19 -18.45
N ASP A 415 19.63 8.83 -19.70
CA ASP A 415 18.67 8.38 -20.70
C ASP A 415 18.63 6.85 -20.82
N SER A 416 19.23 6.12 -19.86
CA SER A 416 19.14 4.65 -19.80
C SER A 416 17.69 4.20 -19.65
N ASN A 417 17.32 3.19 -20.43
CA ASN A 417 15.99 2.56 -20.39
C ASN A 417 15.88 1.45 -19.34
N THR A 418 17.01 1.07 -18.73
CA THR A 418 17.04 -0.02 -17.76
C THR A 418 16.40 0.42 -16.46
N LEU A 419 15.58 -0.45 -15.85
CA LEU A 419 15.07 -0.26 -14.50
C LEU A 419 15.54 -1.40 -13.60
N ILE A 420 16.12 -1.06 -12.45
CA ILE A 420 16.70 -2.01 -11.50
C ILE A 420 15.97 -1.91 -10.16
N SER A 421 15.52 -3.06 -9.67
CA SER A 421 15.01 -3.29 -8.32
C SER A 421 15.89 -4.34 -7.61
N ASP A 422 15.66 -4.56 -6.32
CA ASP A 422 16.34 -5.58 -5.51
C ASP A 422 16.16 -7.01 -6.07
N THR A 423 15.05 -7.26 -6.78
CA THR A 423 14.69 -8.57 -7.32
C THR A 423 14.72 -8.63 -8.84
N THR A 424 14.43 -7.51 -9.50
CA THR A 424 14.05 -7.49 -10.91
C THR A 424 14.91 -6.47 -11.66
N THR A 425 15.40 -6.84 -12.84
CA THR A 425 15.94 -5.90 -13.81
C THR A 425 15.09 -5.96 -15.07
N VAL A 426 14.68 -4.78 -15.55
CA VAL A 426 13.88 -4.60 -16.75
C VAL A 426 14.79 -4.02 -17.83
N ILE A 427 14.79 -4.65 -19.00
CA ILE A 427 15.54 -4.23 -20.18
C ILE A 427 14.55 -3.89 -21.30
N CYS A 428 14.66 -2.67 -21.83
CA CYS A 428 13.96 -2.27 -23.03
C CYS A 428 14.65 -2.87 -24.26
N LEU A 429 13.90 -3.54 -25.12
CA LEU A 429 14.45 -4.18 -26.31
C LEU A 429 14.84 -3.21 -27.42
N ASP A 430 14.40 -1.95 -27.35
CA ASP A 430 14.85 -0.89 -28.24
C ASP A 430 16.37 -0.63 -28.11
N ASP A 431 16.97 -1.00 -26.97
CA ASP A 431 18.42 -0.96 -26.79
C ASP A 431 19.17 -1.87 -27.78
N TYR A 432 18.50 -2.90 -28.30
CA TYR A 432 19.04 -3.83 -29.31
C TYR A 432 18.70 -3.41 -30.74
N HIS A 433 18.35 -2.14 -31.00
CA HIS A 433 18.27 -1.65 -32.37
C HIS A 433 19.62 -1.76 -33.07
N SER A 434 19.62 -2.33 -34.28
CA SER A 434 20.79 -2.35 -35.18
C SER A 434 20.92 -1.07 -36.00
N LEU A 435 19.86 -0.25 -36.02
CA LEU A 435 19.78 1.03 -36.73
C LEU A 435 19.24 2.11 -35.80
N ASP A 436 19.96 3.22 -35.72
CA ASP A 436 19.47 4.44 -35.08
C ASP A 436 18.32 5.10 -35.88
N ARG A 437 17.72 6.17 -35.33
CA ARG A 437 16.57 6.84 -35.95
C ARG A 437 16.87 7.32 -37.38
N THR A 438 18.09 7.80 -37.63
CA THR A 438 18.51 8.29 -38.95
C THR A 438 18.74 7.12 -39.90
N GLY A 439 19.41 6.06 -39.44
CA GLY A 439 19.65 4.85 -40.22
C GLY A 439 18.36 4.14 -40.66
N ARG A 440 17.33 4.12 -39.80
CA ARG A 440 16.00 3.61 -40.16
C ARG A 440 15.36 4.44 -41.28
N LYS A 441 15.45 5.77 -41.18
CA LYS A 441 14.94 6.72 -42.18
C LYS A 441 15.63 6.56 -43.53
N GLU A 442 16.96 6.42 -43.53
CA GLU A 442 17.75 6.21 -44.75
C GLU A 442 17.43 4.90 -45.46
N LYS A 443 17.15 3.84 -44.69
CA LYS A 443 16.80 2.52 -45.24
C LYS A 443 15.30 2.35 -45.54
N GLY A 444 14.47 3.32 -45.15
CA GLY A 444 13.02 3.24 -45.32
C GLY A 444 12.38 2.08 -44.55
N VAL A 445 12.88 1.79 -43.35
CA VAL A 445 12.35 0.74 -42.46
C VAL A 445 11.88 1.34 -41.14
N THR A 446 10.89 0.72 -40.51
CA THR A 446 10.39 1.15 -39.19
C THR A 446 11.12 0.45 -38.06
N ALA A 447 10.88 0.87 -36.81
CA ALA A 447 11.32 0.15 -35.61
C ALA A 447 10.73 -1.27 -35.50
N LEU A 448 9.56 -1.47 -36.11
CA LEU A 448 8.80 -2.73 -36.09
C LEU A 448 9.44 -3.78 -37.00
N ASP A 449 10.19 -3.34 -38.00
CA ASP A 449 10.87 -4.22 -38.95
C ASP A 449 12.02 -4.97 -38.26
N PRO A 450 12.09 -6.31 -38.37
CA PRO A 450 13.17 -7.13 -37.82
C PRO A 450 14.57 -6.68 -38.27
N ARG A 451 14.70 -6.08 -39.47
CA ARG A 451 15.99 -5.58 -40.00
C ARG A 451 16.55 -4.40 -39.20
N ALA A 452 15.73 -3.73 -38.40
CA ALA A 452 16.15 -2.64 -37.52
C ALA A 452 16.60 -3.13 -36.13
N ASN A 453 16.59 -4.44 -35.87
CA ASN A 453 16.91 -5.04 -34.58
C ASN A 453 18.05 -6.06 -34.72
N ASP A 454 18.92 -6.13 -33.70
CA ASP A 454 20.02 -7.10 -33.60
C ASP A 454 19.62 -8.26 -32.68
N PHE A 455 19.00 -9.29 -33.27
CA PHE A 455 18.56 -10.48 -32.55
C PHE A 455 19.72 -11.38 -32.12
N ASP A 456 20.87 -11.31 -32.79
CA ASP A 456 22.05 -12.09 -32.42
C ASP A 456 22.62 -11.57 -31.10
N LEU A 457 22.82 -10.25 -31.00
CA LEU A 457 23.27 -9.60 -29.75
C LEU A 457 22.25 -9.80 -28.63
N MET A 458 20.95 -9.67 -28.92
CA MET A 458 19.88 -9.90 -27.95
C MET A 458 19.93 -11.33 -27.40
N TYR A 459 20.01 -12.34 -28.26
CA TYR A 459 20.11 -13.74 -27.84
C TYR A 459 21.35 -14.00 -26.99
N GLU A 460 22.53 -13.54 -27.45
CA GLU A 460 23.79 -13.74 -26.73
C GLU A 460 23.75 -13.15 -25.33
N GLN A 461 23.23 -11.92 -25.19
CA GLN A 461 23.19 -11.22 -23.92
C GLN A 461 22.11 -11.76 -22.97
N VAL A 462 20.91 -12.06 -23.46
CA VAL A 462 19.85 -12.66 -22.64
C VAL A 462 20.29 -14.04 -22.15
N LYS A 463 20.94 -14.84 -23.01
CA LYS A 463 21.50 -16.13 -22.61
C LYS A 463 22.60 -15.96 -21.56
N ALA A 464 23.55 -15.05 -21.77
CA ALA A 464 24.62 -14.78 -20.82
C ALA A 464 24.07 -14.38 -19.45
N ILE A 465 23.07 -13.48 -19.41
CA ILE A 465 22.41 -13.09 -18.16
C ILE A 465 21.72 -14.29 -17.50
N LYS A 466 20.99 -15.12 -18.26
CA LYS A 466 20.33 -16.33 -17.74
C LYS A 466 21.33 -17.32 -17.14
N ASP A 467 22.53 -17.39 -17.71
CA ASP A 467 23.66 -18.22 -17.26
C ASP A 467 24.47 -17.57 -16.11
N GLY A 468 24.06 -16.40 -15.61
CA GLY A 468 24.71 -15.72 -14.49
C GLY A 468 25.95 -14.90 -14.88
N ILE A 469 26.07 -14.52 -16.15
CA ILE A 469 27.18 -13.73 -16.71
C ILE A 469 26.70 -12.29 -16.94
N SER A 470 27.48 -11.30 -16.50
CA SER A 470 27.18 -9.89 -16.74
C SER A 470 27.50 -9.49 -18.19
N VAL A 471 26.76 -8.52 -18.73
CA VAL A 471 26.87 -8.10 -20.14
C VAL A 471 27.00 -6.58 -20.26
N GLU A 472 27.69 -6.12 -21.31
CA GLU A 472 27.74 -4.71 -21.70
C GLU A 472 26.62 -4.46 -22.72
N LYS A 473 25.46 -4.03 -22.24
CA LYS A 473 24.27 -3.82 -23.07
C LYS A 473 24.31 -2.42 -23.68
N PRO A 474 24.11 -2.23 -25.00
CA PRO A 474 23.93 -0.89 -25.59
C PRO A 474 22.78 -0.10 -24.94
N ILE A 475 22.73 1.20 -25.20
CA ILE A 475 21.64 2.07 -24.78
C ILE A 475 21.07 2.77 -26.01
N TYR A 476 19.78 2.63 -26.27
CA TYR A 476 19.10 3.43 -27.28
C TYR A 476 18.50 4.68 -26.63
N ASN A 477 19.06 5.84 -26.94
CA ASN A 477 18.63 7.09 -26.35
C ASN A 477 17.41 7.63 -27.11
N HIS A 478 16.22 7.56 -26.51
CA HIS A 478 14.98 8.04 -27.15
C HIS A 478 14.94 9.56 -27.42
N VAL A 479 15.73 10.35 -26.66
CA VAL A 479 15.81 11.81 -26.81
C VAL A 479 16.59 12.16 -28.08
N THR A 480 17.79 11.59 -28.24
CA THR A 480 18.66 11.87 -29.39
C THR A 480 18.33 11.00 -30.60
N GLY A 481 17.73 9.83 -30.39
CA GLY A 481 17.49 8.81 -31.39
C GLY A 481 18.75 8.05 -31.81
N LEU A 482 19.80 8.04 -30.98
CA LEU A 482 21.11 7.42 -31.25
C LEU A 482 21.40 6.24 -30.31
N LEU A 483 22.36 5.39 -30.72
CA LEU A 483 22.91 4.33 -29.89
C LEU A 483 24.08 4.89 -29.05
N ASP A 484 23.84 5.03 -27.76
CA ASP A 484 24.81 5.49 -26.76
C ASP A 484 25.76 4.35 -26.33
N PRO A 485 26.90 4.67 -25.68
CA PRO A 485 27.81 3.68 -25.14
C PRO A 485 27.12 2.68 -24.19
N PRO A 486 27.59 1.42 -24.14
CA PRO A 486 26.94 0.38 -23.37
C PRO A 486 27.04 0.60 -21.86
N GLU A 487 26.12 -0.06 -21.14
CA GLU A 487 26.09 -0.16 -19.68
C GLU A 487 26.21 -1.61 -19.21
N LEU A 488 26.90 -1.79 -18.08
CA LEU A 488 27.08 -3.09 -17.45
C LEU A 488 25.79 -3.55 -16.74
N ILE A 489 25.19 -4.62 -17.24
CA ILE A 489 24.05 -5.29 -16.64
C ILE A 489 24.50 -6.52 -15.87
N LYS A 490 24.17 -6.56 -14.57
CA LYS A 490 24.41 -7.72 -13.71
C LYS A 490 23.21 -8.65 -13.73
N PRO A 491 23.40 -9.98 -13.63
CA PRO A 491 22.29 -10.93 -13.58
C PRO A 491 21.34 -10.68 -12.39
N PRO A 492 20.05 -10.41 -12.64
CA PRO A 492 19.04 -10.28 -11.60
C PRO A 492 18.49 -11.64 -11.18
N LYS A 493 17.62 -11.67 -10.18
CA LYS A 493 16.81 -12.87 -9.92
C LYS A 493 15.74 -13.06 -10.99
N ILE A 494 15.08 -11.97 -11.37
CA ILE A 494 14.09 -11.91 -12.45
C ILE A 494 14.58 -10.90 -13.48
N LEU A 495 14.81 -11.37 -14.71
CA LEU A 495 15.04 -10.53 -15.87
C LEU A 495 13.73 -10.36 -16.61
N VAL A 496 13.31 -9.12 -16.88
CA VAL A 496 12.18 -8.83 -17.76
C VAL A 496 12.75 -8.18 -19.02
N ILE A 497 12.49 -8.78 -20.18
CA ILE A 497 12.76 -8.13 -21.47
C ILE A 497 11.45 -7.64 -22.06
N GLU A 498 11.37 -6.34 -22.32
CA GLU A 498 10.14 -5.69 -22.77
C GLU A 498 10.34 -4.93 -24.07
N GLY A 499 9.35 -4.97 -24.95
CA GLY A 499 9.39 -4.18 -26.17
C GLY A 499 8.56 -4.81 -27.28
N LEU A 500 9.00 -4.55 -28.51
CA LEU A 500 8.29 -4.97 -29.71
C LEU A 500 8.53 -6.45 -30.08
N HIS A 501 9.72 -7.00 -29.81
CA HIS A 501 10.14 -8.31 -30.35
C HIS A 501 10.64 -9.37 -29.35
N PRO A 502 10.15 -9.46 -28.10
CA PRO A 502 10.69 -10.43 -27.13
C PRO A 502 10.46 -11.90 -27.52
N MET A 503 9.49 -12.18 -28.38
CA MET A 503 9.13 -13.54 -28.81
C MET A 503 9.30 -13.77 -30.31
N TYR A 504 9.87 -12.80 -31.04
CA TYR A 504 10.05 -12.86 -32.48
C TYR A 504 11.09 -13.93 -32.85
N ASP A 505 12.32 -13.80 -32.34
CA ASP A 505 13.41 -14.77 -32.55
C ASP A 505 13.18 -16.03 -31.70
N GLN A 506 13.22 -17.20 -32.35
CA GLN A 506 12.98 -18.48 -31.69
C GLN A 506 14.01 -18.78 -30.60
N ARG A 507 15.27 -18.41 -30.78
CA ARG A 507 16.33 -18.68 -29.80
C ARG A 507 16.11 -17.87 -28.53
N VAL A 508 15.66 -16.62 -28.65
CA VAL A 508 15.27 -15.79 -27.50
C VAL A 508 14.03 -16.36 -26.82
N ARG A 509 13.03 -16.78 -27.60
CA ARG A 509 11.79 -17.39 -27.09
C ARG A 509 12.06 -18.62 -26.23
N ASP A 510 12.98 -19.48 -26.67
CA ASP A 510 13.36 -20.70 -25.93
C ASP A 510 14.09 -20.39 -24.60
N LEU A 511 14.56 -19.15 -24.40
CA LEU A 511 15.14 -18.69 -23.14
C LEU A 511 14.10 -18.12 -22.18
N LEU A 512 12.86 -17.87 -22.59
CA LEU A 512 11.82 -17.34 -21.72
C LEU A 512 11.27 -18.44 -20.81
N ASP A 513 11.13 -18.13 -19.52
CA ASP A 513 10.46 -18.99 -18.55
C ASP A 513 8.96 -18.66 -18.44
N PHE A 514 8.54 -17.47 -18.88
CA PHE A 514 7.14 -17.06 -19.04
C PHE A 514 7.03 -15.90 -20.04
N SER A 515 5.95 -15.88 -20.83
CA SER A 515 5.75 -14.91 -21.91
C SER A 515 4.40 -14.21 -21.84
N ILE A 516 4.40 -12.89 -22.00
CA ILE A 516 3.21 -12.04 -21.89
C ILE A 516 3.07 -11.20 -23.16
N TYR A 517 1.84 -11.06 -23.65
CA TYR A 517 1.52 -10.13 -24.72
C TYR A 517 0.41 -9.17 -24.27
N LEU A 518 0.64 -7.86 -24.42
CA LEU A 518 -0.37 -6.84 -24.21
C LEU A 518 -0.95 -6.41 -25.56
N ASP A 519 -2.17 -6.86 -25.83
CA ASP A 519 -2.90 -6.59 -27.05
C ASP A 519 -3.91 -5.48 -26.84
N ILE A 520 -3.76 -4.37 -27.56
CA ILE A 520 -4.70 -3.24 -27.51
C ILE A 520 -5.34 -3.13 -28.88
N SER A 521 -6.67 -3.15 -28.94
CA SER A 521 -7.39 -3.02 -30.19
C SER A 521 -7.09 -1.69 -30.88
N ASN A 522 -7.20 -1.65 -32.21
CA ASN A 522 -6.92 -0.44 -32.99
C ASN A 522 -7.85 0.72 -32.57
N GLU A 523 -9.09 0.41 -32.22
CA GLU A 523 -10.09 1.38 -31.75
C GLU A 523 -9.67 2.00 -30.42
N VAL A 524 -9.21 1.18 -29.47
CA VAL A 524 -8.73 1.67 -28.17
C VAL A 524 -7.43 2.45 -28.31
N LYS A 525 -6.47 1.95 -29.11
CA LYS A 525 -5.23 2.68 -29.44
C LYS A 525 -5.54 4.05 -30.05
N PHE A 526 -6.49 4.10 -30.98
CA PHE A 526 -6.92 5.33 -31.63
C PHE A 526 -7.57 6.31 -30.63
N ALA A 527 -8.48 5.83 -29.78
CA ALA A 527 -9.13 6.65 -28.76
C ALA A 527 -8.12 7.26 -27.77
N TRP A 528 -7.18 6.45 -27.27
CA TRP A 528 -6.13 6.93 -26.35
C TRP A 528 -5.18 7.92 -27.03
N LYS A 529 -4.79 7.66 -28.29
CA LYS A 529 -3.92 8.55 -29.04
C LYS A 529 -4.58 9.90 -29.32
N ILE A 530 -5.87 9.92 -29.68
CA ILE A 530 -6.64 11.17 -29.81
C ILE A 530 -6.66 11.95 -28.50
N GLN A 531 -7.05 11.31 -27.40
CA GLN A 531 -7.22 12.01 -26.12
C GLN A 531 -5.91 12.64 -25.64
N ARG A 532 -4.79 11.96 -25.86
CA ARG A 532 -3.47 12.44 -25.50
C ARG A 532 -2.97 13.55 -26.44
N ASP A 533 -3.01 13.31 -27.75
CA ASP A 533 -2.39 14.20 -28.74
C ASP A 533 -3.24 15.48 -28.95
N MET A 534 -4.57 15.42 -28.74
CA MET A 534 -5.42 16.62 -28.70
C MET A 534 -5.18 17.49 -27.47
N ALA A 535 -4.80 16.90 -26.33
CA ALA A 535 -4.54 17.63 -25.10
C ALA A 535 -3.17 18.34 -25.11
N GLU A 536 -2.17 17.76 -25.79
CA GLU A 536 -0.79 18.24 -25.69
C GLU A 536 -0.24 18.93 -26.96
N ARG A 537 -0.71 18.63 -28.19
CA ARG A 537 0.04 19.03 -29.41
C ARG A 537 -0.74 19.51 -30.64
N GLY A 538 -2.07 19.55 -30.62
CA GLY A 538 -2.84 20.18 -31.70
C GLY A 538 -2.72 19.52 -33.08
N HIS A 539 -2.30 18.25 -33.16
CA HIS A 539 -2.30 17.48 -34.41
C HIS A 539 -3.73 17.24 -34.91
N SER A 540 -3.92 17.24 -36.24
CA SER A 540 -5.20 16.90 -36.85
C SER A 540 -5.49 15.39 -36.69
N LEU A 541 -6.77 15.06 -36.52
CA LEU A 541 -7.25 13.67 -36.42
C LEU A 541 -6.88 12.82 -37.65
N GLU A 542 -6.74 13.47 -38.81
CA GLU A 542 -6.30 12.83 -40.06
C GLU A 542 -4.83 12.41 -40.01
N SER A 543 -3.94 13.22 -39.43
CA SER A 543 -2.52 12.88 -39.28
C SER A 543 -2.31 11.68 -38.36
N ILE A 544 -3.07 11.62 -37.26
CA ILE A 544 -3.04 10.50 -36.31
C ILE A 544 -3.49 9.20 -37.00
N LYS A 545 -4.59 9.24 -37.77
CA LYS A 545 -5.06 8.08 -38.55
C LYS A 545 -4.03 7.63 -39.57
N ALA A 546 -3.44 8.56 -40.32
CA ALA A 546 -2.44 8.24 -41.33
C ALA A 546 -1.20 7.57 -40.74
N SER A 547 -0.75 8.03 -39.56
CA SER A 547 0.39 7.42 -38.85
C SER A 547 0.10 5.98 -38.40
N ILE A 548 -1.11 5.71 -37.91
CA ILE A 548 -1.52 4.35 -37.50
C ILE A 548 -1.59 3.44 -38.73
N GLU A 549 -2.23 3.91 -39.80
CA GLU A 549 -2.38 3.14 -41.04
C GLU A 549 -1.02 2.81 -41.68
N ALA A 550 -0.06 3.73 -41.63
CA ALA A 550 1.29 3.51 -42.14
C ALA A 550 2.06 2.44 -41.36
N ARG A 551 1.81 2.27 -40.05
CA ARG A 551 2.47 1.27 -39.19
C ARG A 551 1.80 -0.10 -39.24
N LYS A 552 0.53 -0.16 -39.64
CA LYS A 552 -0.29 -1.37 -39.61
C LYS A 552 0.33 -2.56 -40.37
N PRO A 553 0.89 -2.40 -41.59
CA PRO A 553 1.50 -3.52 -42.30
C PRO A 553 2.64 -4.19 -41.52
N ASP A 554 3.56 -3.40 -40.96
CA ASP A 554 4.68 -3.94 -40.18
C ASP A 554 4.21 -4.51 -38.83
N PHE A 555 3.22 -3.88 -38.19
CA PHE A 555 2.63 -4.39 -36.95
C PHE A 555 1.99 -5.76 -37.15
N ASP A 556 1.12 -5.89 -38.15
CA ASP A 556 0.40 -7.13 -38.47
C ASP A 556 1.38 -8.22 -38.94
N ALA A 557 2.49 -7.86 -39.59
CA ALA A 557 3.49 -8.80 -40.09
C ALA A 557 4.46 -9.30 -39.00
N TYR A 558 4.92 -8.43 -38.09
CA TYR A 558 6.07 -8.72 -37.21
C TYR A 558 5.74 -8.70 -35.72
N ILE A 559 4.72 -7.96 -35.30
CA ILE A 559 4.39 -7.78 -33.88
C ILE A 559 3.21 -8.67 -33.47
N ASP A 560 2.07 -8.52 -34.15
CA ASP A 560 0.83 -9.25 -33.87
C ASP A 560 1.00 -10.78 -33.79
N PRO A 561 1.77 -11.42 -34.70
CA PRO A 561 1.93 -12.88 -34.67
C PRO A 561 2.60 -13.40 -33.40
N GLN A 562 3.30 -12.58 -32.62
CA GLN A 562 3.96 -13.03 -31.39
C GLN A 562 2.96 -13.46 -30.30
N LYS A 563 1.69 -13.04 -30.40
CA LYS A 563 0.59 -13.44 -29.47
C LYS A 563 0.44 -14.96 -29.34
N GLN A 564 0.69 -15.71 -30.41
CA GLN A 564 0.56 -17.18 -30.41
C GLN A 564 1.54 -17.88 -29.47
N TYR A 565 2.65 -17.20 -29.12
CA TYR A 565 3.70 -17.74 -28.25
C TYR A 565 3.56 -17.32 -26.79
N ALA A 566 2.64 -16.40 -26.48
CA ALA A 566 2.45 -15.93 -25.12
C ALA A 566 1.75 -16.97 -24.25
N ASP A 567 2.17 -17.07 -22.99
CA ASP A 567 1.51 -17.87 -21.97
C ASP A 567 0.29 -17.13 -21.39
N ALA A 568 0.36 -15.79 -21.37
CA ALA A 568 -0.76 -14.93 -21.01
C ALA A 568 -0.89 -13.74 -21.99
N VAL A 569 -2.09 -13.55 -22.54
CA VAL A 569 -2.43 -12.37 -23.36
C VAL A 569 -3.46 -11.53 -22.62
N ILE A 570 -3.20 -10.23 -22.50
CA ILE A 570 -4.18 -9.24 -22.03
C ILE A 570 -4.66 -8.48 -23.25
N GLU A 571 -5.89 -8.74 -23.69
CA GLU A 571 -6.53 -8.11 -24.84
C GLU A 571 -7.51 -7.03 -24.36
N VAL A 572 -7.31 -5.79 -24.79
CA VAL A 572 -8.10 -4.61 -24.41
C VAL A 572 -8.94 -4.14 -25.60
N LEU A 573 -10.25 -4.20 -25.44
CA LEU A 573 -11.27 -3.94 -26.46
C LEU A 573 -12.23 -2.83 -25.98
N PRO A 574 -12.96 -2.19 -26.91
CA PRO A 574 -14.07 -1.30 -26.54
C PRO A 574 -15.15 -2.05 -25.75
N THR A 575 -15.83 -1.35 -24.84
CA THR A 575 -16.94 -1.92 -24.07
C THR A 575 -18.10 -2.35 -24.95
N GLN A 576 -18.81 -3.42 -24.55
CA GLN A 576 -20.09 -3.81 -25.13
C GLN A 576 -21.29 -3.40 -24.27
N LEU A 577 -21.05 -2.84 -23.07
CA LEU A 577 -22.12 -2.43 -22.17
C LEU A 577 -22.75 -1.09 -22.56
N ILE A 578 -21.99 -0.23 -23.24
CA ILE A 578 -22.45 1.08 -23.72
C ILE A 578 -22.44 1.05 -25.26
N PRO A 579 -23.59 1.18 -25.93
CA PRO A 579 -23.63 1.28 -27.39
C PRO A 579 -22.90 2.54 -27.87
N ASP A 580 -22.12 2.41 -28.94
CA ASP A 580 -21.41 3.50 -29.63
C ASP A 580 -20.44 4.30 -28.72
N ASP A 581 -19.87 3.68 -27.68
CA ASP A 581 -18.85 4.33 -26.85
C ASP A 581 -17.51 4.46 -27.61
N ASN A 582 -17.15 5.70 -27.92
CA ASN A 582 -15.90 6.05 -28.57
C ASN A 582 -14.92 6.77 -27.62
N GLU A 583 -15.26 6.88 -26.32
CA GLU A 583 -14.41 7.58 -25.35
C GLU A 583 -13.25 6.71 -24.83
N GLY A 584 -13.31 5.38 -25.00
CA GLY A 584 -12.22 4.46 -24.58
C GLY A 584 -11.94 4.47 -23.07
N LYS A 585 -12.89 4.94 -22.26
CA LYS A 585 -12.81 4.99 -20.78
C LYS A 585 -13.29 3.69 -20.15
N VAL A 586 -14.41 3.16 -20.64
CA VAL A 586 -14.94 1.87 -20.24
C VAL A 586 -14.43 0.84 -21.23
N LEU A 587 -13.83 -0.23 -20.71
CA LEU A 587 -13.11 -1.21 -21.53
C LEU A 587 -13.64 -2.60 -21.26
N ARG A 588 -13.65 -3.41 -22.32
CA ARG A 588 -13.78 -4.85 -22.25
C ARG A 588 -12.39 -5.44 -22.33
N VAL A 589 -11.96 -6.12 -21.28
CA VAL A 589 -10.60 -6.68 -21.20
C VAL A 589 -10.71 -8.19 -21.06
N ARG A 590 -9.92 -8.91 -21.86
CA ARG A 590 -9.79 -10.37 -21.81
C ARG A 590 -8.41 -10.75 -21.32
N LEU A 591 -8.34 -11.64 -20.36
CA LEU A 591 -7.14 -12.34 -19.92
C LEU A 591 -7.22 -13.76 -20.49
N ILE A 592 -6.44 -14.01 -21.54
CA ILE A 592 -6.34 -15.29 -22.24
C ILE A 592 -5.12 -16.01 -21.66
N MET A 593 -5.33 -17.20 -21.10
CA MET A 593 -4.30 -17.94 -20.37
C MET A 593 -4.11 -19.31 -21.00
N LYS A 594 -2.87 -19.62 -21.40
CA LYS A 594 -2.53 -20.89 -22.04
C LYS A 594 -2.63 -22.05 -21.06
N GLU A 595 -3.33 -23.11 -21.45
CA GLU A 595 -3.47 -24.31 -20.63
C GLU A 595 -2.24 -25.21 -20.74
N GLY A 596 -1.99 -26.02 -19.70
CA GLY A 596 -0.92 -27.02 -19.69
C GLY A 596 0.51 -26.45 -19.56
N VAL A 597 0.66 -25.16 -19.28
CA VAL A 597 1.97 -24.53 -19.01
C VAL A 597 2.45 -24.94 -17.61
N LYS A 598 3.69 -25.43 -17.52
CA LYS A 598 4.26 -25.93 -16.25
C LYS A 598 4.34 -24.79 -15.22
N PHE A 599 3.89 -25.06 -14.00
CA PHE A 599 3.86 -24.10 -12.87
C PHE A 599 2.95 -22.88 -13.09
N PHE A 600 2.10 -22.90 -14.13
CA PHE A 600 1.12 -21.87 -14.39
C PHE A 600 -0.28 -22.48 -14.45
N ASN A 601 -1.06 -22.25 -13.39
CA ASN A 601 -2.47 -22.65 -13.35
C ASN A 601 -3.34 -21.44 -13.70
N PRO A 602 -4.19 -21.49 -14.74
CA PRO A 602 -5.06 -20.38 -15.10
C PRO A 602 -6.04 -19.98 -13.98
N VAL A 603 -6.46 -18.71 -14.01
CA VAL A 603 -7.51 -18.18 -13.14
C VAL A 603 -8.86 -18.67 -13.67
N TYR A 604 -9.77 -19.05 -12.77
CA TYR A 604 -11.13 -19.40 -13.15
C TYR A 604 -12.16 -18.68 -12.28
N LEU A 605 -13.38 -18.60 -12.79
CA LEU A 605 -14.53 -18.00 -12.11
C LEU A 605 -15.54 -19.11 -11.80
N PHE A 606 -15.89 -19.30 -10.52
CA PHE A 606 -16.77 -20.35 -9.99
C PHE A 606 -16.41 -21.80 -10.30
N ASP A 607 -16.48 -22.24 -11.57
CA ASP A 607 -16.33 -23.62 -11.98
C ASP A 607 -15.38 -23.74 -13.19
N GLU A 608 -14.23 -24.39 -12.96
CA GLU A 608 -13.12 -24.49 -13.91
C GLU A 608 -13.52 -25.28 -15.16
N GLY A 609 -13.18 -24.76 -16.35
CA GLY A 609 -13.50 -25.38 -17.64
C GLY A 609 -14.95 -25.20 -18.12
N SER A 610 -15.82 -24.57 -17.32
CA SER A 610 -17.20 -24.24 -17.72
C SER A 610 -17.31 -22.86 -18.37
N SER A 611 -18.37 -22.61 -19.15
CA SER A 611 -18.68 -21.28 -19.69
C SER A 611 -19.65 -20.53 -18.78
N ILE A 612 -19.22 -19.39 -18.23
CA ILE A 612 -19.96 -18.60 -17.24
C ILE A 612 -20.06 -17.15 -17.69
N SER A 613 -21.23 -16.54 -17.47
CA SER A 613 -21.41 -15.08 -17.49
C SER A 613 -21.94 -14.64 -16.13
N TRP A 614 -21.28 -13.66 -15.52
CA TRP A 614 -21.59 -13.19 -14.17
C TRP A 614 -21.69 -11.67 -14.11
N ILE A 615 -22.78 -11.16 -13.55
CA ILE A 615 -22.95 -9.73 -13.25
C ILE A 615 -22.92 -9.59 -11.72
N PRO A 616 -21.81 -9.10 -11.13
CA PRO A 616 -21.70 -8.96 -9.67
C PRO A 616 -22.63 -7.89 -9.09
N CYS A 617 -23.02 -6.91 -9.92
CA CYS A 617 -23.84 -5.78 -9.52
C CYS A 617 -25.25 -6.24 -9.08
N GLY A 618 -25.63 -5.91 -7.85
CA GLY A 618 -26.89 -6.35 -7.25
C GLY A 618 -27.08 -5.73 -5.86
N ARG A 619 -27.78 -6.45 -4.96
CA ARG A 619 -28.05 -5.95 -3.60
C ARG A 619 -26.79 -5.82 -2.74
N LYS A 620 -25.82 -6.71 -2.91
CA LYS A 620 -24.59 -6.77 -2.12
C LYS A 620 -23.45 -5.91 -2.69
N LEU A 621 -23.53 -5.56 -3.97
CA LEU A 621 -22.56 -4.73 -4.68
C LEU A 621 -23.32 -3.74 -5.57
N THR A 622 -23.44 -2.50 -5.12
CA THR A 622 -24.12 -1.45 -5.90
C THR A 622 -23.15 -0.86 -6.89
N CYS A 623 -23.47 -0.93 -8.18
CA CYS A 623 -22.68 -0.31 -9.24
C CYS A 623 -23.47 0.81 -9.92
N SER A 624 -22.78 1.86 -10.32
CA SER A 624 -23.27 2.88 -11.24
C SER A 624 -23.29 2.32 -12.66
N TYR A 625 -24.05 2.96 -13.53
CA TYR A 625 -24.06 2.64 -14.96
C TYR A 625 -22.65 2.76 -15.57
N PRO A 626 -22.19 1.82 -16.42
CA PRO A 626 -22.93 0.67 -16.96
C PRO A 626 -22.84 -0.61 -16.11
N GLY A 627 -22.15 -0.55 -14.97
CA GLY A 627 -21.88 -1.68 -14.10
C GLY A 627 -20.67 -2.48 -14.57
N ILE A 628 -20.64 -3.75 -14.16
CA ILE A 628 -19.55 -4.68 -14.43
C ILE A 628 -20.14 -6.01 -14.86
N LYS A 629 -19.54 -6.62 -15.87
CA LYS A 629 -19.88 -7.97 -16.33
C LYS A 629 -18.59 -8.77 -16.47
N PHE A 630 -18.59 -9.98 -15.91
CA PHE A 630 -17.55 -10.97 -16.10
C PHE A 630 -18.02 -12.08 -17.02
N SER A 631 -17.10 -12.60 -17.83
CA SER A 631 -17.30 -13.84 -18.56
C SER A 631 -16.09 -14.75 -18.34
N TYR A 632 -16.31 -16.06 -18.28
CA TYR A 632 -15.24 -17.05 -18.18
C TYR A 632 -15.57 -18.24 -19.06
N GLY A 633 -14.57 -18.86 -19.68
CA GLY A 633 -14.73 -20.13 -20.35
C GLY A 633 -13.50 -20.61 -21.11
N PRO A 634 -13.51 -21.89 -21.54
CA PRO A 634 -12.49 -22.43 -22.42
C PRO A 634 -12.64 -21.86 -23.84
N ASP A 635 -11.52 -21.70 -24.54
CA ASP A 635 -11.45 -21.25 -25.93
C ASP A 635 -10.22 -21.89 -26.62
N SER A 636 -10.14 -21.77 -27.95
CA SER A 636 -8.95 -22.18 -28.72
C SER A 636 -8.30 -20.94 -29.33
N TYR A 637 -7.07 -20.64 -28.91
CA TYR A 637 -6.31 -19.48 -29.36
C TYR A 637 -5.08 -19.91 -30.16
N TYR A 638 -5.08 -19.64 -31.47
CA TYR A 638 -4.03 -20.11 -32.41
C TYR A 638 -3.76 -21.63 -32.37
N GLY A 639 -4.81 -22.43 -32.15
CA GLY A 639 -4.71 -23.89 -32.06
C GLY A 639 -4.18 -24.40 -30.71
N HIS A 640 -4.04 -23.52 -29.71
CA HIS A 640 -3.77 -23.88 -28.33
C HIS A 640 -5.03 -23.77 -27.48
N GLU A 641 -5.24 -24.74 -26.59
CA GLU A 641 -6.28 -24.67 -25.57
C GLU A 641 -5.96 -23.55 -24.57
N VAL A 642 -6.95 -22.69 -24.30
CA VAL A 642 -6.82 -21.57 -23.37
C VAL A 642 -8.05 -21.44 -22.48
N SER A 643 -7.84 -20.90 -21.28
CA SER A 643 -8.92 -20.36 -20.45
C SER A 643 -8.98 -18.85 -20.60
N VAL A 644 -10.17 -18.31 -20.87
CA VAL A 644 -10.39 -16.87 -21.04
C VAL A 644 -11.20 -16.35 -19.87
N LEU A 645 -10.65 -15.39 -19.15
CA LEU A 645 -11.36 -14.59 -18.14
C LEU A 645 -11.54 -13.18 -18.67
N GLU A 646 -12.77 -12.67 -18.69
CA GLU A 646 -13.10 -11.37 -19.26
C GLU A 646 -13.80 -10.50 -18.23
N MET A 647 -13.49 -9.20 -18.26
CA MET A 647 -14.19 -8.15 -17.51
C MET A 647 -14.57 -7.02 -18.47
N ASP A 648 -15.85 -6.70 -18.56
CA ASP A 648 -16.39 -5.53 -19.24
C ASP A 648 -16.99 -4.57 -18.21
N GLY A 649 -16.72 -3.28 -18.35
CA GLY A 649 -17.15 -2.25 -17.40
C GLY A 649 -16.01 -1.69 -16.54
N GLN A 650 -16.38 -0.97 -15.50
CA GLN A 650 -15.44 -0.34 -14.56
C GLN A 650 -15.96 -0.37 -13.13
N PHE A 651 -15.05 -0.37 -12.17
CA PHE A 651 -15.31 -0.19 -10.76
C PHE A 651 -15.53 1.28 -10.44
N ASP A 652 -16.61 1.60 -9.72
CA ASP A 652 -16.82 2.95 -9.17
C ASP A 652 -15.92 3.20 -7.96
N ARG A 653 -15.85 2.20 -7.08
CA ARG A 653 -15.03 2.24 -5.87
C ARG A 653 -14.10 1.04 -5.88
N LEU A 654 -12.79 1.29 -5.81
CA LEU A 654 -11.82 0.20 -5.88
C LEU A 654 -11.90 -0.76 -4.67
N ASP A 655 -12.45 -0.29 -3.54
CA ASP A 655 -12.73 -1.13 -2.37
C ASP A 655 -13.76 -2.24 -2.65
N GLU A 656 -14.59 -2.07 -3.68
CA GLU A 656 -15.58 -3.07 -4.11
C GLU A 656 -14.96 -4.23 -4.91
N LEU A 657 -13.71 -4.07 -5.37
CA LEU A 657 -12.95 -5.11 -6.04
C LEU A 657 -12.81 -6.37 -5.16
N ILE A 658 -12.82 -6.21 -3.84
CA ILE A 658 -12.72 -7.33 -2.89
C ILE A 658 -13.85 -8.35 -3.10
N TYR A 659 -15.03 -7.89 -3.51
CA TYR A 659 -16.15 -8.77 -3.81
C TYR A 659 -15.85 -9.63 -5.04
N VAL A 660 -15.32 -9.03 -6.10
CA VAL A 660 -14.89 -9.76 -7.31
C VAL A 660 -13.75 -10.72 -6.98
N GLU A 661 -12.73 -10.25 -6.26
CA GLU A 661 -11.60 -11.07 -5.83
C GLU A 661 -12.06 -12.32 -5.06
N SER A 662 -13.07 -12.19 -4.21
CA SER A 662 -13.59 -13.32 -3.42
C SER A 662 -14.27 -14.44 -4.21
N HIS A 663 -14.63 -14.19 -5.48
CA HIS A 663 -15.28 -15.18 -6.35
C HIS A 663 -14.36 -15.70 -7.46
N LEU A 664 -13.18 -15.09 -7.62
CA LEU A 664 -12.13 -15.61 -8.50
C LEU A 664 -11.27 -16.63 -7.76
N SER A 665 -10.90 -17.68 -8.48
CA SER A 665 -10.10 -18.79 -7.94
C SER A 665 -8.77 -18.89 -8.66
N ASN A 666 -7.80 -19.58 -8.03
CA ASN A 666 -6.43 -19.65 -8.52
C ASN A 666 -5.81 -18.26 -8.75
N LEU A 667 -5.95 -17.29 -7.85
CA LEU A 667 -5.34 -15.97 -8.04
C LEU A 667 -3.83 -15.91 -7.72
N SER A 668 -3.25 -16.99 -7.18
CA SER A 668 -1.86 -17.03 -6.69
C SER A 668 -1.55 -15.95 -5.63
N THR A 669 -2.57 -15.60 -4.84
CA THR A 669 -2.47 -14.69 -3.70
C THR A 669 -1.88 -15.39 -2.48
N LYS A 670 -1.08 -14.67 -1.67
CA LYS A 670 -0.53 -15.16 -0.39
C LYS A 670 -1.52 -14.97 0.77
N PHE A 671 -2.43 -14.02 0.64
CA PHE A 671 -3.50 -13.76 1.60
C PHE A 671 -4.73 -13.20 0.87
N TYR A 672 -5.89 -13.32 1.51
CA TYR A 672 -7.15 -12.80 0.97
C TYR A 672 -7.12 -11.27 0.89
N GLY A 673 -7.49 -10.71 -0.26
CA GLY A 673 -7.47 -9.27 -0.51
C GLY A 673 -6.14 -8.75 -1.06
N GLU A 674 -5.20 -9.63 -1.43
CA GLU A 674 -3.90 -9.19 -1.96
C GLU A 674 -4.04 -8.52 -3.32
N VAL A 675 -4.92 -8.98 -4.22
CA VAL A 675 -5.13 -8.31 -5.52
C VAL A 675 -5.64 -6.89 -5.28
N THR A 676 -6.68 -6.76 -4.45
CA THR A 676 -7.26 -5.47 -4.07
C THR A 676 -6.22 -4.57 -3.42
N GLN A 677 -5.41 -5.10 -2.48
CA GLN A 677 -4.36 -4.32 -1.84
C GLN A 677 -3.30 -3.83 -2.85
N GLN A 678 -2.89 -4.66 -3.80
CA GLN A 678 -1.90 -4.27 -4.81
C GLN A 678 -2.46 -3.21 -5.76
N MET A 679 -3.74 -3.29 -6.13
CA MET A 679 -4.39 -2.25 -6.93
C MET A 679 -4.57 -0.94 -6.16
N LEU A 680 -4.92 -1.00 -4.87
CA LEU A 680 -5.06 0.18 -3.99
C LEU A 680 -3.73 0.91 -3.72
N LYS A 681 -2.57 0.25 -3.88
CA LYS A 681 -1.27 0.94 -3.79
C LYS A 681 -1.04 1.95 -4.92
N HIS A 682 -1.70 1.74 -6.05
CA HIS A 682 -1.50 2.48 -7.29
C HIS A 682 -2.85 2.93 -7.88
N THR A 683 -3.70 3.55 -7.05
CA THR A 683 -5.04 4.02 -7.48
C THR A 683 -4.99 5.05 -8.60
N ASP A 684 -3.88 5.77 -8.72
CA ASP A 684 -3.59 6.81 -9.71
C ASP A 684 -3.15 6.24 -11.06
N PHE A 685 -2.83 4.95 -11.15
CA PHE A 685 -2.39 4.36 -12.40
C PHE A 685 -3.54 4.24 -13.42
N PRO A 686 -3.26 4.45 -14.72
CA PRO A 686 -4.22 4.15 -15.78
C PRO A 686 -4.75 2.72 -15.68
N GLY A 687 -6.05 2.56 -15.90
CA GLY A 687 -6.74 1.26 -15.83
C GLY A 687 -6.91 0.69 -14.41
N SER A 688 -6.61 1.44 -13.35
CA SER A 688 -6.83 0.97 -11.97
C SER A 688 -8.29 0.72 -11.63
N ASN A 689 -9.23 1.27 -12.38
CA ASN A 689 -10.68 1.11 -12.18
C ASN A 689 -11.33 0.12 -13.17
N ASN A 690 -10.58 -0.63 -13.98
CA ASN A 690 -11.18 -1.58 -14.93
C ASN A 690 -10.36 -2.88 -15.04
N GLY A 691 -10.75 -3.74 -15.99
CA GLY A 691 -10.12 -5.05 -16.19
C GLY A 691 -8.62 -4.98 -16.50
N THR A 692 -8.11 -3.86 -17.05
CA THR A 692 -6.70 -3.72 -17.41
C THR A 692 -5.82 -3.79 -16.17
N GLY A 693 -6.08 -2.97 -15.15
CA GLY A 693 -5.31 -2.98 -13.91
C GLY A 693 -5.50 -4.28 -13.13
N LEU A 694 -6.71 -4.85 -13.15
CA LEU A 694 -7.03 -6.12 -12.50
C LEU A 694 -6.20 -7.27 -13.07
N PHE A 695 -6.27 -7.49 -14.37
CA PHE A 695 -5.57 -8.62 -15.01
C PHE A 695 -4.06 -8.43 -15.04
N GLN A 696 -3.56 -7.20 -15.19
CA GLN A 696 -2.12 -6.93 -15.03
C GLN A 696 -1.61 -7.30 -13.63
N THR A 697 -2.39 -6.98 -12.59
CA THR A 697 -2.03 -7.31 -11.20
C THR A 697 -2.05 -8.82 -10.98
N ILE A 698 -3.09 -9.50 -11.48
CA ILE A 698 -3.21 -10.97 -11.43
C ILE A 698 -2.02 -11.63 -12.13
N VAL A 699 -1.66 -11.21 -13.34
CA VAL A 699 -0.50 -11.74 -14.08
C VAL A 699 0.79 -11.52 -13.29
N GLY A 700 0.97 -10.37 -12.62
CA GLY A 700 2.10 -10.15 -11.71
C GLY A 700 2.18 -11.20 -10.58
N LEU A 701 1.04 -11.53 -9.96
CA LEU A 701 0.99 -12.56 -8.90
C LEU A 701 1.27 -13.97 -9.46
N LYS A 702 0.81 -14.27 -10.67
CA LYS A 702 1.10 -15.51 -11.38
C LYS A 702 2.59 -15.70 -11.64
N ILE A 703 3.26 -14.66 -12.11
CA ILE A 703 4.70 -14.73 -12.37
C ILE A 703 5.48 -14.91 -11.07
N ARG A 704 5.05 -14.28 -9.97
CA ARG A 704 5.67 -14.47 -8.65
C ARG A 704 5.58 -15.93 -8.20
N ASP A 705 4.40 -16.54 -8.34
CA ASP A 705 4.17 -17.94 -7.99
C ASP A 705 4.99 -18.89 -8.86
N LEU A 706 5.01 -18.66 -10.18
CA LEU A 706 5.85 -19.39 -11.13
C LEU A 706 7.34 -19.28 -10.77
N PHE A 707 7.82 -18.08 -10.45
CA PHE A 707 9.20 -17.84 -10.02
C PHE A 707 9.56 -18.63 -8.76
N GLU A 708 8.70 -18.60 -7.73
CA GLU A 708 8.91 -19.36 -6.49
C GLU A 708 8.93 -20.88 -6.72
N GLN A 709 8.08 -21.39 -7.61
CA GLN A 709 8.03 -22.81 -7.97
C GLN A 709 9.27 -23.24 -8.78
N ILE A 710 9.73 -22.42 -9.73
CA ILE A 710 10.97 -22.66 -10.49
C ILE A 710 12.16 -22.73 -9.54
N LEU A 711 12.29 -21.76 -8.63
CA LEU A 711 13.38 -21.76 -7.64
C LEU A 711 13.32 -22.99 -6.74
N SER A 712 12.13 -23.36 -6.26
CA SER A 712 11.94 -24.54 -5.42
C SER A 712 12.30 -25.84 -6.15
N SER A 713 11.96 -25.94 -7.44
CA SER A 713 12.33 -27.08 -8.28
C SER A 713 13.84 -27.18 -8.48
N ARG A 714 14.50 -26.06 -8.81
CA ARG A 714 15.96 -26.00 -9.03
C ARG A 714 16.74 -26.33 -7.75
N ALA A 715 16.29 -25.81 -6.60
CA ALA A 715 16.88 -26.10 -5.30
C ALA A 715 16.82 -27.60 -4.96
N LYS A 716 15.71 -28.27 -5.26
CA LYS A 716 15.58 -29.74 -5.06
C LYS A 716 16.56 -30.51 -5.94
N THR A 717 16.68 -30.16 -7.22
CA THR A 717 17.62 -30.81 -8.16
C THR A 717 19.08 -30.67 -7.71
N LEU A 718 19.48 -29.49 -7.21
CA LEU A 718 20.83 -29.28 -6.66
C LEU A 718 21.10 -30.13 -5.41
N VAL A 719 20.11 -30.26 -4.51
CA VAL A 719 20.22 -31.11 -3.32
C VAL A 719 20.28 -32.59 -3.67
N GLU A 720 19.57 -33.03 -4.72
CA GLU A 720 19.64 -34.40 -5.21
C GLU A 720 20.98 -34.70 -5.91
N ALA A 721 21.47 -33.78 -6.73
CA ALA A 721 22.76 -33.90 -7.41
C ALA A 721 23.97 -33.87 -6.45
N THR A 722 23.84 -33.24 -5.27
CA THR A 722 24.87 -33.26 -4.22
C THR A 722 24.81 -34.50 -3.32
N LYS A 723 23.71 -35.27 -3.38
CA LYS A 723 23.55 -36.55 -2.67
C LYS A 723 23.93 -37.77 -3.52
N ALA A 724 23.88 -37.64 -4.85
CA ALA A 724 24.39 -38.62 -5.81
C ALA A 724 25.91 -38.47 -5.97
#